data_AF-A0AAU6AAT7-F1
#
_entry.id   AF-A0AAU6AAT7-F1
#
_cell.length_a   1.000
_cell.length_b   1.000
_cell.length_c   1.000
_cell.angle_alpha   90.00
_cell.angle_beta   90.00
_cell.angle_gamma   90.00
#
_symmetry.space_group_name_H-M   'P 1'
#
loop_
_entity.id
_entity.type
_entity.pdbx_description
1 polymer ?
#
loop_
_entity_poly.entity_id
_entity_poly.type
_entity_poly.pdbx_seq_one_letter_code
_entity_poly.pdbx_strand_id
1 'polypeptide(L)'
;MPTGGERLSEVLRTLAGCGLDLDADQILDVLWLACRLPTGADTSLHRQAPARPQQPAVPDDPGPQDRTVPPQPAPEPGDPELPDLTSPSLYSSARQTPGREPRPASPGREPRRALPVRVPEEKALADELELGRSLRPLRRRHDSRHRTEIDEDRTASALAETHLPDVVERPVRERWLDLTLLVDDGLSMLLWHRLGTELRALLERLGAFAVIRVLGLDTRSASRPRLHARPFRPDSAELPLTTVNDPSGHTLLLVVSDGMGPAWRSGAMHRLLAERAGRGPVAVLHTLPPDMWETSGISAAHWQATTRRIGGANTSWKITDPVLPAELSSFDDIPVPVLEPTADSLRVWARLLASPGITVELPLLARPDRYSAVAAARDLSSAQHFRDAATPEAYRLAAHLAAVAPLSVPVMRLVQTAVPWSATTSHLAEVFLGGLVRPHPAPVSGPLPAKHRIFDFSDDSKTVLLDAVPQAELLGTGRRIAHRLEELAGNSPDFPAWLVHPDGSDTLSASQLPFSSIERRLLSRFGVSFGDTHRTPGPAPLRSGTGTDDWEPLTDEDPRSVGGYELRGRRRGRRTVVYRGVDTEGREAVLRLPRADLPAVNAGLIAVEAEALARLRGQYAPLLLTAGLQESPPWLVMTPIVDAGAPDAQPTRLVEIFTRALTDGTAPFDILQGLLVSCYLANAVALCHVNGIVPATLDADSVYVLRRTVVLGDLSDCAVDGMYLGSGAAPTREDNVRALGELLQVISSKAGWDMPGLPEGMHLWQGDTWEQLRRLVLRCIDPDPAQRPAASEVAEMLARYVARTRLQLGGPRSPTVQESRVELVPLTPPPAVASGTPPALRLPRFGAARREAEARLERLREPLPHSRRLTLVGAYHYSGRATTTMVLGSVLAAVRGEPVLAFDGSASEGALDAFLTDRNPAVVRDLAALPPPPSYEKIRARTTRLPSGLEVVAHRAGHFSPNPAHQQEYTHVLAQTAPYYSFVLTDWAPLRLDGAAEVVLDHTDRLILCCGTAEWFLDAAVRTLTYVRATGRERLARRALVVVTDVDGGSGRDLPDGFARRLQVDPKQVVYVPFDATLQSSSWALDRLRPATTGTFVRLAELAMQDD
;
A
#
# COMPACT_ATOMS: atom_id res chain seq x y z
N MET A 1 -10.04 26.05 53.70
CA MET A 1 -8.91 25.53 52.89
C MET A 1 -9.34 25.63 51.44
N PRO A 2 -8.74 26.49 50.61
CA PRO A 2 -9.13 26.60 49.20
C PRO A 2 -8.78 25.30 48.47
N THR A 3 -9.65 24.92 47.54
CA THR A 3 -9.55 23.67 46.76
C THR A 3 -8.38 23.75 45.77
N GLY A 4 -7.83 22.60 45.35
CA GLY A 4 -6.60 22.55 44.53
C GLY A 4 -6.64 23.38 43.24
N GLY A 5 -7.82 23.57 42.65
CA GLY A 5 -8.00 24.37 41.44
C GLY A 5 -7.88 25.89 41.66
N GLU A 6 -8.29 26.39 42.83
CA GLU A 6 -8.15 27.82 43.17
C GLU A 6 -6.67 28.18 43.36
N ARG A 7 -5.89 27.29 44.01
CA ARG A 7 -4.45 27.48 44.18
C ARG A 7 -3.69 27.43 42.85
N LEU A 8 -4.07 26.52 41.94
CA LEU A 8 -3.46 26.44 40.61
C LEU A 8 -3.76 27.70 39.79
N SER A 9 -5.00 28.19 39.85
CA SER A 9 -5.41 29.43 39.18
C SER A 9 -4.66 30.65 39.74
N GLU A 10 -4.39 30.69 41.04
CA GLU A 10 -3.61 31.75 41.67
C GLU A 10 -2.13 31.70 41.27
N VAL A 11 -1.53 30.50 41.20
CA VAL A 11 -0.14 30.31 40.74
C VAL A 11 0.02 30.69 39.26
N LEU A 12 -0.91 30.26 38.39
CA LEU A 12 -0.92 30.62 36.96
C LEU A 12 -0.98 32.14 36.79
N ARG A 13 -1.88 32.80 37.53
CA ARG A 13 -2.03 34.27 37.48
C ARG A 13 -0.78 35.00 37.98
N THR A 14 -0.12 34.45 38.99
CA THR A 14 1.11 35.03 39.56
C THR A 14 2.30 34.86 38.62
N LEU A 15 2.43 33.70 37.96
CA LEU A 15 3.50 33.44 36.98
C LEU A 15 3.30 34.23 35.68
N ALA A 16 2.06 34.35 35.21
CA ALA A 16 1.72 35.25 34.11
C ALA A 16 2.07 36.70 34.44
N GLY A 17 1.82 37.15 35.68
CA GLY A 17 2.24 38.46 36.18
C GLY A 17 3.77 38.67 36.24
N CYS A 18 4.55 37.59 36.29
CA CYS A 18 6.02 37.60 36.21
C CYS A 18 6.55 37.46 34.78
N GLY A 19 5.68 37.44 33.76
CA GLY A 19 6.05 37.30 32.34
C GLY A 19 6.36 35.87 31.90
N LEU A 20 5.97 34.86 32.68
CA LEU A 20 6.06 33.45 32.33
C LEU A 20 4.65 32.91 32.05
N ASP A 21 4.29 32.86 30.77
CA ASP A 21 2.98 32.40 30.32
C ASP A 21 3.00 30.87 30.21
N LEU A 22 2.74 30.20 31.34
CA LEU A 22 2.65 28.75 31.44
C LEU A 22 1.18 28.36 31.59
N ASP A 23 0.77 27.31 30.89
CA ASP A 23 -0.58 26.75 31.03
C ASP A 23 -0.67 25.78 32.23
N ALA A 24 -1.89 25.34 32.55
CA ALA A 24 -2.15 24.48 33.70
C ALA A 24 -1.41 23.13 33.63
N ASP A 25 -1.25 22.57 32.42
CA ASP A 25 -0.58 21.29 32.21
C ASP A 25 0.94 21.44 32.33
N GLN A 26 1.50 22.54 31.83
CA GLN A 26 2.92 22.88 31.97
C GLN A 26 3.31 23.11 33.43
N ILE A 27 2.45 23.74 34.23
CA ILE A 27 2.69 23.88 35.68
C ILE A 27 2.63 22.52 36.38
N LEU A 28 1.71 21.64 36.01
CA LEU A 28 1.64 20.29 36.57
C LEU A 28 2.88 19.47 36.21
N ASP A 29 3.41 19.61 35.00
CA ASP A 29 4.67 19.00 34.57
C ASP A 29 5.88 19.56 35.34
N VAL A 30 5.94 20.87 35.57
CA VAL A 30 6.99 21.51 36.36
C VAL A 30 6.93 21.05 37.82
N LEU A 31 5.73 20.96 38.41
CA LEU A 31 5.53 20.45 39.78
C LEU A 31 5.87 18.96 39.88
N TRP A 32 5.53 18.17 38.86
CA TRP A 32 5.89 16.76 38.76
C TRP A 32 7.41 16.56 38.65
N LEU A 33 8.08 17.37 37.83
CA LEU A 33 9.55 17.39 37.68
C LEU A 33 10.22 17.84 38.98
N ALA A 34 9.71 18.88 39.65
CA ALA A 34 10.22 19.35 40.93
C ALA A 34 10.13 18.27 42.03
N CYS A 35 9.09 17.44 42.01
CA CYS A 35 8.96 16.29 42.91
C CYS A 35 9.92 15.12 42.60
N ARG A 36 10.56 15.12 41.41
CA ARG A 36 11.48 14.06 40.96
C ARG A 36 12.95 14.48 40.89
N LEU A 37 13.25 15.76 41.09
CA LEU A 37 14.60 16.29 41.11
C LEU A 37 15.18 16.27 42.55
N PRO A 38 16.45 15.85 42.77
CA PRO A 38 17.05 15.82 44.10
C PRO A 38 17.22 17.23 44.66
N THR A 39 16.75 17.48 45.88
CA THR A 39 17.00 18.76 46.58
C THR A 39 18.41 18.76 47.17
N GLY A 40 19.34 19.44 46.51
CA GLY A 40 20.71 19.63 47.00
C GLY A 40 21.50 20.64 46.16
N ALA A 41 22.35 21.43 46.84
CA ALA A 41 23.09 22.56 46.27
C ALA A 41 24.15 22.18 45.19
N ASP A 42 24.33 20.89 44.89
CA ASP A 42 25.30 20.40 43.91
C ASP A 42 24.68 20.02 42.54
N THR A 43 23.42 20.37 42.28
CA THR A 43 22.79 20.15 40.97
C THR A 43 23.23 21.19 39.92
N SER A 44 23.73 20.69 38.80
CA SER A 44 24.54 21.40 37.78
C SER A 44 23.78 22.37 36.86
N LEU A 45 22.63 22.90 37.29
CA LEU A 45 21.82 23.86 36.50
C LEU A 45 21.91 25.31 37.01
N HIS A 46 22.72 25.58 38.04
CA HIS A 46 22.94 26.93 38.58
C HIS A 46 24.10 27.68 37.89
N ARG A 47 24.11 27.75 36.56
CA ARG A 47 25.02 28.69 35.87
C ARG A 47 24.38 29.37 34.67
N GLN A 48 24.23 30.68 34.83
CA GLN A 48 24.01 31.74 33.82
C GLN A 48 22.57 32.09 33.46
N ALA A 49 21.98 32.98 34.26
CA ALA A 49 21.03 33.98 33.74
C ALA A 49 21.76 35.33 33.62
N PRO A 50 21.92 35.91 32.42
CA PRO A 50 22.28 37.32 32.27
C PRO A 50 21.03 38.20 32.43
N ALA A 51 21.17 39.28 33.19
CA ALA A 51 20.12 40.27 33.46
C ALA A 51 19.66 40.98 32.17
N ARG A 52 18.34 41.06 31.96
CA ARG A 52 17.73 41.97 30.96
C ARG A 52 17.38 43.31 31.63
N PRO A 53 17.68 44.45 30.98
CA PRO A 53 17.35 45.78 31.49
C PRO A 53 15.87 46.12 31.29
N GLN A 54 15.31 46.85 32.26
CA GLN A 54 13.96 47.40 32.26
C GLN A 54 13.83 48.56 31.26
N GLN A 55 12.68 48.66 30.58
CA GLN A 55 12.27 49.86 29.84
C GLN A 55 10.81 50.23 30.20
N PRO A 56 10.48 51.54 30.29
CA PRO A 56 9.42 52.05 31.16
C PRO A 56 8.05 52.21 30.48
N ALA A 57 7.01 52.21 31.32
CA ALA A 57 5.61 52.48 30.99
C ALA A 57 5.32 53.97 30.77
N VAL A 58 4.35 54.27 29.89
CA VAL A 58 3.78 55.61 29.60
C VAL A 58 2.26 55.40 29.29
N PRO A 59 1.36 56.33 29.68
CA PRO A 59 0.05 56.04 30.29
C PRO A 59 -1.21 56.30 29.43
N ASP A 60 -2.36 55.87 29.97
CA ASP A 60 -3.77 56.16 29.59
C ASP A 60 -4.04 57.67 29.34
N ASP A 61 -4.89 58.10 28.39
CA ASP A 61 -6.38 58.19 28.43
C ASP A 61 -6.80 59.08 27.19
N PRO A 62 -8.04 59.54 26.94
CA PRO A 62 -9.40 58.97 26.96
C PRO A 62 -10.08 58.96 25.56
N GLY A 63 -11.19 58.25 25.40
CA GLY A 63 -12.01 58.23 24.17
C GLY A 63 -12.88 59.48 23.93
N PRO A 64 -13.58 59.54 22.77
CA PRO A 64 -15.03 59.82 22.84
C PRO A 64 -15.90 59.03 21.83
N GLN A 65 -16.93 58.40 22.40
CA GLN A 65 -18.36 58.29 22.04
C GLN A 65 -18.84 58.51 20.57
N ASP A 66 -19.40 57.41 20.04
CA ASP A 66 -20.80 57.18 19.62
C ASP A 66 -21.40 57.96 18.43
N ARG A 67 -21.66 57.23 17.33
CA ARG A 67 -22.69 57.56 16.33
C ARG A 67 -23.35 56.27 15.82
N THR A 68 -24.61 56.13 16.19
CA THR A 68 -25.50 55.00 15.92
C THR A 68 -26.00 55.02 14.46
N VAL A 69 -25.86 53.90 13.76
CA VAL A 69 -26.46 53.60 12.44
C VAL A 69 -27.48 52.46 12.65
N PRO A 70 -28.62 52.41 11.94
CA PRO A 70 -29.74 51.51 12.27
C PRO A 70 -29.35 50.03 12.18
N PRO A 71 -29.96 49.14 12.97
CA PRO A 71 -29.59 47.74 12.99
C PRO A 71 -29.92 47.08 11.65
N GLN A 72 -28.89 46.67 10.91
CA GLN A 72 -29.00 45.58 9.96
C GLN A 72 -29.46 44.32 10.71
N PRO A 73 -30.20 43.40 10.05
CA PRO A 73 -30.53 42.12 10.66
C PRO A 73 -29.21 41.45 11.04
N ALA A 74 -29.03 41.14 12.33
CA ALA A 74 -27.86 40.42 12.79
C ALA A 74 -27.76 39.10 12.00
N PRO A 75 -26.58 38.72 11.48
CA PRO A 75 -26.35 37.32 11.14
C PRO A 75 -26.65 36.51 12.41
N GLU A 76 -27.39 35.41 12.26
CA GLU A 76 -27.77 34.55 13.39
C GLU A 76 -26.56 34.28 14.30
N PRO A 77 -26.74 34.22 15.64
CA PRO A 77 -25.66 33.95 16.56
C PRO A 77 -24.94 32.66 16.13
N GLY A 78 -23.67 32.81 15.72
CA GLY A 78 -22.89 31.75 15.12
C GLY A 78 -22.77 30.53 16.04
N ASP A 79 -23.08 29.37 15.48
CA ASP A 79 -22.90 28.07 16.10
C ASP A 79 -21.42 27.88 16.52
N PRO A 80 -21.09 27.81 17.82
CA PRO A 80 -19.73 27.68 18.31
C PRO A 80 -19.07 26.33 17.95
N GLU A 81 -19.80 25.41 17.32
CA GLU A 81 -19.31 24.09 16.90
C GLU A 81 -18.60 24.08 15.53
N LEU A 82 -18.47 25.23 14.85
CA LEU A 82 -17.85 25.33 13.52
C LEU A 82 -16.31 25.48 13.56
N PRO A 83 -15.54 24.65 12.82
CA PRO A 83 -14.06 24.73 12.82
C PRO A 83 -13.53 25.99 12.12
N ASP A 84 -12.40 26.50 12.60
CA ASP A 84 -11.64 27.61 11.99
C ASP A 84 -11.05 27.18 10.64
N LEU A 85 -11.45 27.84 9.55
CA LEU A 85 -10.97 27.50 8.20
C LEU A 85 -9.52 27.96 7.91
N THR A 86 -8.87 28.67 8.84
CA THR A 86 -7.56 29.32 8.65
C THR A 86 -6.49 28.94 9.69
N SER A 87 -6.79 28.07 10.67
CA SER A 87 -5.90 27.78 11.81
C SER A 87 -4.61 27.03 11.42
N PRO A 88 -3.40 27.56 11.73
CA PRO A 88 -2.10 26.94 11.38
C PRO A 88 -1.62 25.81 12.31
N SER A 89 -2.35 25.47 13.38
CA SER A 89 -1.87 24.66 14.52
C SER A 89 -1.72 23.14 14.27
N LEU A 90 -1.68 22.71 13.02
CA LEU A 90 -1.35 21.32 12.64
C LEU A 90 -0.15 21.21 11.69
N TYR A 91 0.50 22.34 11.37
CA TYR A 91 1.62 22.41 10.42
C TYR A 91 2.71 23.38 10.89
N SER A 92 3.61 22.93 11.75
CA SER A 92 4.91 23.61 11.89
C SER A 92 5.99 22.71 12.46
N SER A 93 6.96 22.33 11.63
CA SER A 93 8.36 22.19 12.01
C SER A 93 9.24 22.23 10.76
N ALA A 94 10.36 22.96 10.86
CA ALA A 94 11.47 23.10 9.91
C ALA A 94 11.36 24.17 8.81
N ARG A 95 11.53 25.44 9.23
CA ARG A 95 12.25 26.44 8.42
C ARG A 95 13.76 26.29 8.71
N GLN A 96 14.57 26.07 7.67
CA GLN A 96 15.83 26.79 7.42
C GLN A 96 16.46 26.30 6.10
N THR A 97 16.62 27.24 5.16
CA THR A 97 17.47 27.09 3.97
C THR A 97 18.79 27.82 4.23
N PRO A 98 19.90 27.42 3.60
CA PRO A 98 20.61 28.40 2.78
C PRO A 98 20.99 27.86 1.40
N GLY A 99 20.81 28.69 0.37
CA GLY A 99 21.18 28.39 -1.02
C GLY A 99 22.55 28.94 -1.43
N ARG A 100 22.99 28.62 -2.65
CA ARG A 100 23.63 29.57 -3.57
C ARG A 100 23.67 29.07 -5.03
N GLU A 101 23.38 30.03 -5.89
CA GLU A 101 23.30 30.15 -7.36
C GLU A 101 24.70 30.40 -8.03
N PRO A 102 24.88 30.65 -9.37
CA PRO A 102 24.79 29.73 -10.52
C PRO A 102 25.83 30.02 -11.67
N ARG A 103 25.63 29.40 -12.86
CA ARG A 103 25.94 29.85 -14.26
C ARG A 103 27.35 29.66 -14.89
N PRO A 104 27.48 29.71 -16.24
CA PRO A 104 26.65 29.23 -17.38
C PRO A 104 27.54 28.39 -18.37
N ALA A 105 27.15 27.82 -19.52
CA ALA A 105 26.29 28.29 -20.61
C ALA A 105 25.81 27.13 -21.52
N SER A 106 24.70 27.36 -22.22
CA SER A 106 24.27 26.65 -23.45
C SER A 106 24.87 27.36 -24.66
N PRO A 107 25.21 26.67 -25.77
CA PRO A 107 24.18 26.44 -26.81
C PRO A 107 24.40 25.18 -27.70
N GLY A 108 23.29 24.68 -28.26
CA GLY A 108 23.26 23.66 -29.32
C GLY A 108 23.31 22.23 -28.77
N ARG A 109 22.20 21.48 -28.78
CA ARG A 109 22.30 20.04 -28.49
C ARG A 109 22.74 19.30 -29.75
N GLU A 110 24.05 19.33 -29.97
CA GLU A 110 24.78 18.28 -30.67
C GLU A 110 24.52 16.92 -30.01
N PRO A 111 24.68 15.80 -30.75
CA PRO A 111 24.68 14.45 -30.16
C PRO A 111 25.58 14.43 -28.92
N ARG A 112 25.00 14.06 -27.78
CA ARG A 112 25.71 14.15 -26.51
C ARG A 112 26.70 13.02 -26.42
N ARG A 113 27.97 13.38 -26.32
CA ARG A 113 29.03 12.45 -25.95
C ARG A 113 28.70 11.85 -24.58
N ALA A 114 28.77 10.55 -24.50
CA ALA A 114 28.52 9.80 -23.29
C ALA A 114 29.62 8.78 -23.06
N LEU A 115 29.95 8.61 -21.79
CA LEU A 115 30.89 7.61 -21.33
C LEU A 115 30.10 6.41 -20.81
N PRO A 116 30.43 5.19 -21.26
CA PRO A 116 29.88 3.98 -20.65
C PRO A 116 30.45 3.84 -19.23
N VAL A 117 29.64 4.14 -18.22
CA VAL A 117 29.88 3.92 -16.80
C VAL A 117 29.50 2.49 -16.42
N ARG A 118 30.37 1.84 -15.66
CA ARG A 118 30.28 0.43 -15.32
C ARG A 118 29.87 0.26 -13.88
N VAL A 119 28.82 -0.53 -13.65
CA VAL A 119 28.11 -0.68 -12.38
C VAL A 119 28.29 -2.13 -11.94
N PRO A 120 28.89 -2.41 -10.77
CA PRO A 120 29.01 -3.76 -10.24
C PRO A 120 27.63 -4.35 -9.93
N GLU A 121 27.52 -5.63 -10.19
CA GLU A 121 26.28 -6.38 -10.16
C GLU A 121 26.55 -7.57 -9.18
N GLU A 122 25.66 -7.83 -8.23
CA GLU A 122 25.86 -8.87 -7.20
C GLU A 122 25.92 -10.29 -7.81
N LYS A 123 26.70 -11.19 -7.20
CA LYS A 123 26.81 -12.58 -7.67
C LYS A 123 25.48 -13.31 -7.60
N ALA A 124 25.16 -14.12 -8.61
CA ALA A 124 23.92 -14.88 -8.67
C ALA A 124 24.01 -16.19 -7.86
N LEU A 125 25.18 -16.81 -7.84
CA LEU A 125 25.49 -17.95 -6.97
C LEU A 125 26.07 -17.48 -5.65
N ALA A 126 25.32 -17.70 -4.56
CA ALA A 126 25.86 -17.63 -3.22
C ALA A 126 26.83 -18.81 -2.97
N ASP A 127 27.89 -18.58 -2.20
CA ASP A 127 28.77 -19.63 -1.69
C ASP A 127 29.33 -20.61 -2.75
N GLU A 128 29.90 -20.07 -3.85
CA GLU A 128 30.54 -20.85 -4.93
C GLU A 128 31.48 -21.96 -4.45
N LEU A 129 32.15 -21.75 -3.30
CA LEU A 129 33.07 -22.71 -2.71
C LEU A 129 32.33 -23.92 -2.12
N GLU A 130 31.17 -23.72 -1.52
CA GLU A 130 30.32 -24.81 -1.03
C GLU A 130 29.66 -25.57 -2.19
N LEU A 131 29.19 -24.85 -3.20
CA LEU A 131 28.69 -25.44 -4.45
C LEU A 131 29.77 -26.30 -5.13
N GLY A 132 31.00 -25.79 -5.25
CA GLY A 132 32.13 -26.58 -5.76
C GLY A 132 32.44 -27.83 -4.92
N ARG A 133 32.31 -27.74 -3.59
CA ARG A 133 32.45 -28.90 -2.68
C ARG A 133 31.33 -29.93 -2.86
N SER A 134 30.10 -29.47 -3.10
CA SER A 134 28.92 -30.34 -3.31
C SER A 134 29.08 -31.25 -4.53
N LEU A 135 29.66 -30.72 -5.61
CA LEU A 135 29.86 -31.42 -6.89
C LEU A 135 31.18 -32.20 -6.96
N ARG A 136 32.06 -32.07 -5.96
CA ARG A 136 33.34 -32.80 -5.89
C ARG A 136 33.24 -34.32 -6.10
N PRO A 137 32.17 -35.03 -5.68
CA PRO A 137 32.01 -36.47 -5.97
C PRO A 137 32.05 -36.83 -7.46
N LEU A 138 31.69 -35.89 -8.37
CA LEU A 138 31.73 -36.10 -9.81
C LEU A 138 33.16 -36.06 -10.40
N ARG A 139 34.15 -35.55 -9.65
CA ARG A 139 35.55 -35.40 -10.10
C ARG A 139 36.30 -36.73 -10.03
N ARG A 140 35.86 -37.71 -10.82
CA ARG A 140 36.47 -39.04 -10.95
C ARG A 140 37.23 -39.19 -12.26
N ARG A 141 38.16 -40.14 -12.27
CA ARG A 141 38.90 -40.55 -13.47
C ARG A 141 38.79 -42.05 -13.65
N HIS A 142 38.76 -42.48 -14.91
CA HIS A 142 38.78 -43.88 -15.30
C HIS A 142 39.98 -44.15 -16.19
N ASP A 143 40.35 -45.42 -16.30
CA ASP A 143 41.41 -45.88 -17.20
C ASP A 143 40.88 -45.89 -18.63
N SER A 144 41.53 -45.15 -19.52
CA SER A 144 41.18 -45.12 -20.94
C SER A 144 41.33 -46.51 -21.55
N ARG A 145 40.33 -46.95 -22.32
CA ARG A 145 40.36 -48.26 -22.99
C ARG A 145 41.20 -48.28 -24.26
N HIS A 146 41.55 -47.11 -24.77
CA HIS A 146 42.15 -46.95 -26.10
C HIS A 146 43.43 -46.11 -26.08
N ARG A 147 43.73 -45.44 -24.97
CA ARG A 147 44.92 -44.61 -24.82
C ARG A 147 45.78 -45.11 -23.66
N THR A 148 47.02 -45.40 -23.97
CA THR A 148 48.07 -45.75 -23.01
C THR A 148 49.13 -44.65 -23.01
N GLU A 149 49.78 -44.46 -21.87
CA GLU A 149 50.98 -43.63 -21.71
C GLU A 149 52.09 -44.49 -21.10
N ILE A 150 53.33 -44.09 -21.31
CA ILE A 150 54.48 -44.77 -20.72
C ILE A 150 54.46 -44.53 -19.21
N ASP A 151 54.49 -45.60 -18.42
CA ASP A 151 54.74 -45.53 -16.98
C ASP A 151 56.25 -45.40 -16.77
N GLU A 152 56.74 -44.17 -16.72
CA GLU A 152 58.17 -43.85 -16.62
C GLU A 152 58.82 -44.54 -15.41
N ASP A 153 58.17 -44.51 -14.25
CA ASP A 153 58.67 -45.10 -13.01
C ASP A 153 58.76 -46.63 -13.10
N ARG A 154 57.72 -47.29 -13.64
CA ARG A 154 57.76 -48.75 -13.83
C ARG A 154 58.70 -49.17 -14.95
N THR A 155 58.79 -48.39 -16.02
CA THR A 155 59.73 -48.65 -17.12
C THR A 155 61.17 -48.54 -16.61
N ALA A 156 61.49 -47.51 -15.83
CA ALA A 156 62.80 -47.35 -15.21
C ALA A 156 63.11 -48.48 -14.22
N SER A 157 62.13 -48.89 -13.41
CA SER A 157 62.28 -50.01 -12.46
C SER A 157 62.48 -51.35 -13.18
N ALA A 158 61.67 -51.65 -14.19
CA ALA A 158 61.78 -52.88 -14.98
C ALA A 158 63.10 -52.94 -15.76
N LEU A 159 63.55 -51.82 -16.34
CA LEU A 159 64.86 -51.70 -16.99
C LEU A 159 66.00 -51.94 -15.99
N ALA A 160 65.90 -51.38 -14.77
CA ALA A 160 66.91 -51.58 -13.73
C ALA A 160 67.00 -53.03 -13.25
N GLU A 161 65.86 -53.73 -13.18
CA GLU A 161 65.79 -55.13 -12.72
C GLU A 161 66.16 -56.15 -13.81
N THR A 162 65.74 -55.93 -15.05
CA THR A 162 65.86 -56.90 -16.14
C THR A 162 67.00 -56.60 -17.11
N HIS A 163 67.53 -55.37 -17.09
CA HIS A 163 68.48 -54.83 -18.06
C HIS A 163 68.00 -54.82 -19.52
N LEU A 164 66.70 -55.00 -19.75
CA LEU A 164 66.07 -54.91 -21.07
C LEU A 164 65.29 -53.60 -21.20
N PRO A 165 65.35 -52.90 -22.37
CA PRO A 165 64.64 -51.65 -22.59
C PRO A 165 63.16 -51.87 -22.93
N ASP A 166 62.45 -52.60 -22.07
CA ASP A 166 61.02 -52.89 -22.25
C ASP A 166 60.19 -51.73 -21.68
N VAL A 167 59.41 -51.09 -22.55
CA VAL A 167 58.54 -49.96 -22.18
C VAL A 167 57.27 -50.50 -21.52
N VAL A 168 57.05 -50.12 -20.26
CA VAL A 168 55.83 -50.46 -19.53
C VAL A 168 54.81 -49.36 -19.75
N GLU A 169 53.71 -49.70 -20.40
CA GLU A 169 52.60 -48.77 -20.62
C GLU A 169 51.51 -48.93 -19.56
N ARG A 170 50.87 -47.82 -19.18
CA ARG A 170 49.66 -47.80 -18.36
C ARG A 170 48.53 -47.05 -19.06
N PRO A 171 47.26 -47.38 -18.79
CA PRO A 171 46.13 -46.61 -19.33
C PRO A 171 46.17 -45.14 -18.88
N VAL A 172 45.89 -44.23 -19.81
CA VAL A 172 45.74 -42.80 -19.48
C VAL A 172 44.50 -42.61 -18.59
N ARG A 173 44.65 -41.84 -17.50
CA ARG A 173 43.54 -41.53 -16.57
C ARG A 173 42.70 -40.38 -17.11
N GLU A 174 41.58 -40.70 -17.75
CA GLU A 174 40.66 -39.73 -18.36
C GLU A 174 39.48 -39.39 -17.43
N ARG A 175 38.94 -38.19 -17.59
CA ARG A 175 37.69 -37.79 -16.91
C ARG A 175 36.56 -38.65 -17.46
N TRP A 176 35.71 -39.14 -16.57
CA TRP A 176 34.73 -40.18 -16.88
C TRP A 176 33.39 -39.68 -17.44
N LEU A 177 33.14 -38.37 -17.40
CA LEU A 177 31.93 -37.74 -17.93
C LEU A 177 32.26 -36.59 -18.87
N ASP A 178 31.43 -36.43 -19.89
CA ASP A 178 31.26 -35.17 -20.62
C ASP A 178 30.03 -34.43 -20.06
N LEU A 179 29.98 -33.11 -20.24
CA LEU A 179 28.83 -32.30 -19.83
C LEU A 179 28.26 -31.55 -21.02
N THR A 180 26.95 -31.70 -21.23
CA THR A 180 26.18 -30.81 -22.07
C THR A 180 25.23 -30.00 -21.19
N LEU A 181 25.47 -28.70 -21.12
CA LEU A 181 24.62 -27.72 -20.44
C LEU A 181 23.65 -27.11 -21.46
N LEU A 182 22.36 -27.44 -21.34
CA LEU A 182 21.30 -26.81 -22.11
C LEU A 182 20.73 -25.65 -21.30
N VAL A 183 20.84 -24.43 -21.82
CA VAL A 183 20.28 -23.25 -21.18
C VAL A 183 19.06 -22.81 -21.96
N ASP A 184 17.91 -22.73 -21.29
CA ASP A 184 16.68 -22.23 -21.90
C ASP A 184 16.83 -20.75 -22.31
N ASP A 185 16.46 -20.46 -23.55
CA ASP A 185 16.60 -19.16 -24.21
C ASP A 185 15.31 -18.32 -24.15
N GLY A 186 14.35 -18.71 -23.31
CA GLY A 186 13.12 -17.95 -23.02
C GLY A 186 13.38 -16.52 -22.55
N LEU A 187 12.40 -15.61 -22.70
CA LEU A 187 12.54 -14.21 -22.29
C LEU A 187 12.77 -14.07 -20.78
N SER A 188 12.09 -14.87 -19.98
CA SER A 188 12.21 -14.92 -18.51
C SER A 188 13.58 -15.42 -18.03
N MET A 189 14.26 -16.23 -18.84
CA MET A 189 15.62 -16.71 -18.57
C MET A 189 16.68 -15.61 -18.62
N LEU A 190 16.34 -14.39 -19.08
CA LEU A 190 17.25 -13.24 -19.02
C LEU A 190 17.56 -12.80 -17.59
N LEU A 191 16.62 -12.96 -16.64
CA LEU A 191 16.87 -12.73 -15.21
C LEU A 191 17.96 -13.67 -14.67
N TRP A 192 18.04 -14.88 -15.23
CA TRP A 192 18.92 -15.98 -14.83
C TRP A 192 20.16 -16.13 -15.72
N HIS A 193 20.37 -15.22 -16.67
CA HIS A 193 21.51 -15.26 -17.59
C HIS A 193 22.84 -15.37 -16.83
N ARG A 194 22.99 -14.57 -15.77
CA ARG A 194 24.19 -14.57 -14.93
C ARG A 194 24.38 -15.89 -14.18
N LEU A 195 23.31 -16.45 -13.62
CA LEU A 195 23.32 -17.76 -12.97
C LEU A 195 23.89 -18.82 -13.93
N GLY A 196 23.43 -18.83 -15.19
CA GLY A 196 23.94 -19.73 -16.22
C GLY A 196 25.44 -19.53 -16.50
N THR A 197 25.91 -18.28 -16.58
CA THR A 197 27.34 -17.98 -16.80
C THR A 197 28.22 -18.35 -15.60
N GLU A 198 27.77 -18.07 -14.38
CA GLU A 198 28.52 -18.40 -13.16
C GLU A 198 28.54 -19.91 -12.92
N LEU A 199 27.43 -20.60 -13.18
CA LEU A 199 27.35 -22.06 -13.12
C LEU A 199 28.30 -22.70 -14.13
N ARG A 200 28.33 -22.21 -15.38
CA ARG A 200 29.29 -22.66 -16.38
C ARG A 200 30.72 -22.49 -15.88
N ALA A 201 31.08 -21.30 -15.38
CA ALA A 201 32.43 -21.02 -14.88
C ALA A 201 32.78 -21.88 -13.65
N LEU A 202 31.80 -22.19 -12.79
CA LEU A 202 31.96 -23.12 -11.67
C LEU A 202 32.25 -24.55 -12.17
N LEU A 203 31.47 -25.05 -13.14
CA LEU A 203 31.63 -26.41 -13.69
C LEU A 203 32.94 -26.56 -14.49
N GLU A 204 33.38 -25.51 -15.18
CA GLU A 204 34.70 -25.44 -15.83
C GLU A 204 35.83 -25.50 -14.78
N ARG A 205 35.75 -24.70 -13.71
CA ARG A 205 36.73 -24.69 -12.60
C ARG A 205 36.75 -25.99 -11.79
N LEU A 206 35.62 -26.71 -11.69
CA LEU A 206 35.54 -27.99 -10.99
C LEU A 206 36.46 -29.06 -11.62
N GLY A 207 36.66 -28.99 -12.94
CA GLY A 207 37.54 -29.90 -13.67
C GLY A 207 37.08 -31.36 -13.66
N ALA A 208 35.78 -31.61 -13.46
CA ALA A 208 35.19 -32.96 -13.40
C ALA A 208 34.91 -33.56 -14.78
N PHE A 209 34.68 -32.74 -15.81
CA PHE A 209 34.22 -33.17 -17.13
C PHE A 209 35.32 -33.09 -18.19
N ALA A 210 35.40 -34.06 -19.11
CA ALA A 210 36.37 -34.05 -20.21
C ALA A 210 36.08 -32.90 -21.17
N VAL A 211 34.84 -32.82 -21.66
CA VAL A 211 34.35 -31.72 -22.50
C VAL A 211 33.12 -31.09 -21.84
N ILE A 212 33.04 -29.76 -21.90
CA ILE A 212 31.85 -29.00 -21.50
C ILE A 212 31.31 -28.28 -22.74
N ARG A 213 30.08 -28.62 -23.14
CA ARG A 213 29.34 -27.96 -24.22
C ARG A 213 28.19 -27.16 -23.63
N VAL A 214 28.02 -25.92 -24.09
CA VAL A 214 26.90 -25.07 -23.67
C VAL A 214 26.09 -24.72 -24.90
N LEU A 215 24.82 -25.12 -24.92
CA LEU A 215 23.90 -24.92 -26.04
C LEU A 215 22.68 -24.13 -25.58
N GLY A 216 22.12 -23.35 -26.49
CA GLY A 216 20.83 -22.68 -26.28
C GLY A 216 19.68 -23.62 -26.54
N LEU A 217 18.63 -23.55 -25.73
CA LEU A 217 17.41 -24.34 -25.85
C LEU A 217 16.22 -23.39 -26.05
N ASP A 218 15.62 -23.42 -27.24
CA ASP A 218 14.41 -22.65 -27.52
C ASP A 218 13.15 -23.48 -27.23
N THR A 219 12.45 -23.10 -26.16
CA THR A 219 11.22 -23.73 -25.67
C THR A 219 9.95 -22.96 -26.07
N ARG A 220 10.06 -21.90 -26.88
CA ARG A 220 8.93 -21.01 -27.27
C ARG A 220 7.89 -21.71 -28.15
N SER A 221 8.28 -22.77 -28.87
CA SER A 221 7.37 -23.56 -29.69
C SER A 221 6.76 -24.72 -28.88
N ALA A 222 5.43 -24.77 -28.79
CA ALA A 222 4.73 -25.82 -28.05
C ALA A 222 4.93 -27.23 -28.65
N SER A 223 5.18 -27.36 -29.96
CA SER A 223 5.24 -28.67 -30.62
C SER A 223 6.61 -29.33 -30.54
N ARG A 224 7.71 -28.54 -30.59
CA ARG A 224 9.07 -29.09 -30.62
C ARG A 224 10.12 -28.08 -30.12
N PRO A 225 10.94 -28.44 -29.12
CA PRO A 225 12.07 -27.59 -28.71
C PRO A 225 13.16 -27.57 -29.79
N ARG A 226 13.84 -26.44 -29.94
CA ARG A 226 14.97 -26.27 -30.88
C ARG A 226 16.27 -26.02 -30.12
N LEU A 227 17.41 -26.35 -30.75
CA LEU A 227 18.72 -26.10 -30.17
C LEU A 227 19.46 -25.05 -30.97
N HIS A 228 20.21 -24.22 -30.26
CA HIS A 228 21.07 -23.20 -30.83
C HIS A 228 22.51 -23.42 -30.40
N ALA A 229 23.45 -23.11 -31.29
CA ALA A 229 24.88 -23.27 -31.00
C ALA A 229 25.36 -22.41 -29.82
N ARG A 230 24.67 -21.31 -29.51
CA ARG A 230 24.96 -20.47 -28.34
C ARG A 230 23.66 -20.01 -27.67
N PRO A 231 23.59 -20.04 -26.32
CA PRO A 231 22.42 -19.58 -25.60
C PRO A 231 22.22 -18.07 -25.76
N PHE A 232 20.97 -17.64 -25.70
CA PHE A 232 20.52 -16.25 -25.86
C PHE A 232 20.99 -15.54 -27.15
N ARG A 233 21.39 -16.29 -28.18
CA ARG A 233 21.74 -15.77 -29.50
C ARG A 233 20.84 -16.41 -30.56
N PRO A 234 19.66 -15.83 -30.83
CA PRO A 234 18.72 -16.39 -31.80
C PRO A 234 19.30 -16.43 -33.22
N ASP A 235 20.25 -15.55 -33.55
CA ASP A 235 20.96 -15.53 -34.83
C ASP A 235 22.02 -16.65 -34.96
N SER A 236 22.25 -17.42 -33.90
CA SER A 236 23.20 -18.53 -33.96
C SER A 236 22.59 -19.73 -34.68
N ALA A 237 23.45 -20.51 -35.34
CA ALA A 237 23.03 -21.67 -36.13
C ALA A 237 22.14 -22.63 -35.31
N GLU A 238 20.97 -22.97 -35.86
CA GLU A 238 20.10 -24.01 -35.32
C GLU A 238 20.79 -25.37 -35.46
N LEU A 239 20.78 -26.15 -34.39
CA LEU A 239 21.39 -27.47 -34.32
C LEU A 239 20.31 -28.55 -34.22
N PRO A 240 20.50 -29.72 -34.83
CA PRO A 240 19.56 -30.82 -34.67
C PRO A 240 19.56 -31.34 -33.23
N LEU A 241 18.40 -31.80 -32.74
CA LEU A 241 18.29 -32.46 -31.42
C LEU A 241 19.16 -33.72 -31.28
N THR A 242 19.72 -34.22 -32.37
CA THR A 242 20.70 -35.31 -32.38
C THR A 242 22.08 -34.86 -31.92
N THR A 243 22.39 -33.57 -31.87
CA THR A 243 23.69 -33.05 -31.38
C THR A 243 23.93 -33.36 -29.90
N VAL A 244 22.85 -33.51 -29.13
CA VAL A 244 22.90 -33.93 -27.71
C VAL A 244 22.79 -35.45 -27.53
N ASN A 245 22.86 -36.22 -28.63
CA ASN A 245 22.96 -37.67 -28.55
C ASN A 245 24.40 -38.07 -28.30
N ASP A 246 24.62 -38.79 -27.22
CA ASP A 246 25.85 -39.52 -26.97
C ASP A 246 25.54 -41.01 -26.87
N PRO A 247 25.89 -41.83 -27.87
CA PRO A 247 25.69 -43.27 -27.82
C PRO A 247 26.61 -43.96 -26.79
N SER A 248 27.66 -43.29 -26.31
CA SER A 248 28.58 -43.85 -25.30
C SER A 248 28.00 -43.81 -23.88
N GLY A 249 26.97 -43.00 -23.64
CA GLY A 249 26.32 -42.87 -22.33
C GLY A 249 27.16 -42.14 -21.28
N HIS A 250 28.28 -41.51 -21.67
CA HIS A 250 29.17 -40.77 -20.76
C HIS A 250 28.85 -39.27 -20.69
N THR A 251 27.94 -38.77 -21.52
CA THR A 251 27.51 -37.37 -21.48
C THR A 251 26.41 -37.16 -20.44
N LEU A 252 26.70 -36.32 -19.45
CA LEU A 252 25.73 -35.78 -18.52
C LEU A 252 24.99 -34.60 -19.18
N LEU A 253 23.66 -34.66 -19.17
CA LEU A 253 22.80 -33.58 -19.67
C LEU A 253 22.23 -32.80 -18.49
N LEU A 254 22.61 -31.53 -18.36
CA LEU A 254 22.04 -30.63 -17.36
C LEU A 254 21.23 -29.54 -18.08
N VAL A 255 19.93 -29.48 -17.82
CA VAL A 255 19.03 -28.48 -18.41
C VAL A 255 18.75 -27.38 -17.40
N VAL A 256 19.08 -26.14 -17.70
CA VAL A 256 18.81 -24.97 -16.86
C VAL A 256 17.61 -24.22 -17.43
N SER A 257 16.50 -24.19 -16.70
CA SER A 257 15.26 -23.58 -17.16
C SER A 257 14.42 -23.03 -15.99
N ASP A 258 13.54 -22.08 -16.28
CA ASP A 258 12.48 -21.61 -15.39
C ASP A 258 11.13 -22.32 -15.64
N GLY A 259 11.06 -23.21 -16.64
CA GLY A 259 9.87 -23.99 -16.97
C GLY A 259 8.78 -23.21 -17.71
N MET A 260 9.01 -21.96 -18.10
CA MET A 260 7.93 -21.09 -18.61
C MET A 260 7.66 -21.24 -20.10
N GLY A 261 8.56 -21.88 -20.83
CA GLY A 261 8.40 -22.18 -22.26
C GLY A 261 7.18 -23.06 -22.55
N PRO A 262 6.37 -22.76 -23.58
CA PRO A 262 5.25 -23.60 -24.03
C PRO A 262 5.59 -25.08 -24.24
N ALA A 263 6.83 -25.41 -24.60
CA ALA A 263 7.31 -26.79 -24.76
C ALA A 263 7.30 -27.62 -23.46
N TRP A 264 7.42 -26.97 -22.29
CA TRP A 264 7.32 -27.63 -20.99
C TRP A 264 5.88 -28.04 -20.70
N ARG A 265 4.95 -27.09 -20.82
CA ARG A 265 3.51 -27.29 -20.59
C ARG A 265 2.88 -28.28 -21.57
N SER A 266 3.31 -28.28 -22.83
CA SER A 266 2.81 -29.23 -23.83
C SER A 266 3.32 -30.67 -23.65
N GLY A 267 4.28 -30.89 -22.73
CA GLY A 267 4.96 -32.16 -22.57
C GLY A 267 5.98 -32.49 -23.67
N ALA A 268 6.26 -31.57 -24.61
CA ALA A 268 7.28 -31.78 -25.64
C ALA A 268 8.69 -31.91 -25.01
N MET A 269 9.00 -31.09 -24.01
CA MET A 269 10.27 -31.17 -23.29
C MET A 269 10.38 -32.45 -22.45
N HIS A 270 9.29 -32.86 -21.78
CA HIS A 270 9.21 -34.10 -21.01
C HIS A 270 9.57 -35.32 -21.88
N ARG A 271 9.06 -35.38 -23.12
CA ARG A 271 9.41 -36.45 -24.09
C ARG A 271 10.88 -36.42 -24.51
N LEU A 272 11.46 -35.24 -24.69
CA LEU A 272 12.88 -35.13 -25.01
C LEU A 272 13.76 -35.61 -23.84
N LEU A 273 13.45 -35.18 -22.62
CA LEU A 273 14.15 -35.60 -21.42
C LEU A 273 13.98 -37.11 -21.17
N ALA A 274 12.80 -37.66 -21.44
CA ALA A 274 12.53 -39.10 -21.39
C ALA A 274 13.50 -39.90 -22.27
N GLU A 275 13.62 -39.49 -23.54
CA GLU A 275 14.50 -40.14 -24.51
C GLU A 275 15.97 -40.07 -24.06
N ARG A 276 16.38 -38.96 -23.46
CA ARG A 276 17.77 -38.73 -23.00
C ARG A 276 18.08 -39.48 -21.71
N ALA A 277 17.15 -39.50 -20.77
CA ALA A 277 17.27 -40.20 -19.49
C ALA A 277 17.31 -41.73 -19.64
N GLY A 278 16.91 -42.25 -20.80
CA GLY A 278 17.13 -43.64 -21.20
C GLY A 278 18.58 -43.98 -21.58
N ARG A 279 19.41 -42.98 -21.89
CA ARG A 279 20.76 -43.18 -22.46
C ARG A 279 21.90 -42.72 -21.57
N GLY A 280 21.65 -41.76 -20.68
CA GLY A 280 22.67 -41.20 -19.79
C GLY A 280 22.05 -40.40 -18.64
N PRO A 281 22.89 -39.83 -17.75
CA PRO A 281 22.42 -39.06 -16.62
C PRO A 281 21.86 -37.70 -17.06
N VAL A 282 20.61 -37.43 -16.73
CA VAL A 282 19.89 -36.18 -17.05
C VAL A 282 19.41 -35.53 -15.76
N ALA A 283 19.52 -34.22 -15.65
CA ALA A 283 18.92 -33.44 -14.58
C ALA A 283 18.39 -32.11 -15.11
N VAL A 284 17.34 -31.59 -14.48
CA VAL A 284 16.85 -30.24 -14.68
C VAL A 284 17.28 -29.41 -13.48
N LEU A 285 17.89 -28.25 -13.71
CA LEU A 285 18.16 -27.23 -12.71
C LEU A 285 17.09 -26.16 -12.84
N HIS A 286 16.17 -26.13 -11.88
CA HIS A 286 15.07 -25.17 -11.85
C HIS A 286 15.58 -23.84 -11.33
N THR A 287 15.37 -22.76 -12.09
CA THR A 287 15.86 -21.43 -11.70
C THR A 287 14.90 -20.67 -10.78
N LEU A 288 13.59 -20.95 -10.86
CA LEU A 288 12.60 -20.43 -9.90
C LEU A 288 12.69 -21.18 -8.56
N PRO A 289 12.35 -20.52 -7.44
CA PRO A 289 12.25 -21.16 -6.14
C PRO A 289 11.09 -22.18 -6.06
N PRO A 290 11.12 -23.14 -5.12
CA PRO A 290 10.17 -24.25 -5.05
C PRO A 290 8.69 -23.87 -4.95
N ASP A 291 8.38 -22.78 -4.25
CA ASP A 291 7.04 -22.21 -4.09
C ASP A 291 6.43 -21.75 -5.43
N MET A 292 7.25 -21.47 -6.44
CA MET A 292 6.79 -21.06 -7.76
C MET A 292 6.72 -22.20 -8.79
N TRP A 293 7.19 -23.42 -8.46
CA TRP A 293 7.27 -24.53 -9.42
C TRP A 293 5.90 -24.94 -9.96
N GLU A 294 4.85 -24.88 -9.14
CA GLU A 294 3.47 -25.24 -9.55
C GLU A 294 2.93 -24.35 -10.68
N THR A 295 3.41 -23.11 -10.78
CA THR A 295 3.01 -22.16 -11.82
C THR A 295 3.83 -22.30 -13.12
N SER A 296 4.92 -23.06 -13.05
CA SER A 296 5.80 -23.39 -14.18
C SER A 296 5.29 -24.62 -14.95
N GLY A 297 5.88 -24.90 -16.10
CA GLY A 297 5.68 -26.16 -16.82
C GLY A 297 6.50 -27.33 -16.27
N ILE A 298 7.24 -27.15 -15.17
CA ILE A 298 8.08 -28.16 -14.52
C ILE A 298 7.48 -28.45 -13.14
N SER A 299 6.82 -29.59 -13.00
CA SER A 299 6.35 -30.08 -11.69
C SER A 299 7.23 -31.22 -11.22
N ALA A 300 7.45 -31.33 -9.91
CA ALA A 300 8.24 -32.39 -9.33
C ALA A 300 7.69 -32.87 -7.98
N ALA A 301 7.76 -34.18 -7.74
CA ALA A 301 7.38 -34.81 -6.48
C ALA A 301 8.59 -35.50 -5.85
N HIS A 302 8.65 -35.59 -4.52
CA HIS A 302 9.77 -36.20 -3.81
C HIS A 302 9.70 -37.73 -3.87
N TRP A 303 10.79 -38.35 -4.30
CA TRP A 303 10.94 -39.81 -4.36
C TRP A 303 12.30 -40.24 -3.83
N GLN A 304 12.38 -41.47 -3.33
CA GLN A 304 13.66 -42.11 -3.04
C GLN A 304 14.20 -42.77 -4.30
N ALA A 305 15.43 -42.42 -4.68
CA ALA A 305 16.13 -43.04 -5.79
C ALA A 305 17.38 -43.77 -5.30
N THR A 306 17.56 -45.00 -5.79
CA THR A 306 18.77 -45.80 -5.59
C THR A 306 19.38 -46.13 -6.95
N THR A 307 20.65 -45.76 -7.18
CA THR A 307 21.36 -46.21 -8.38
C THR A 307 22.24 -47.42 -8.08
N ARG A 308 22.33 -48.36 -9.02
CA ARG A 308 23.29 -49.48 -8.97
C ARG A 308 24.51 -49.27 -9.87
N ARG A 309 24.50 -48.20 -10.69
CA ARG A 309 25.58 -47.87 -11.63
C ARG A 309 26.03 -46.43 -11.43
N ILE A 310 27.33 -46.23 -11.37
CA ILE A 310 27.96 -44.91 -11.32
C ILE A 310 27.68 -44.22 -12.66
N GLY A 311 27.07 -43.03 -12.64
CA GLY A 311 26.72 -42.24 -13.83
C GLY A 311 25.80 -42.96 -14.83
N GLY A 312 25.07 -43.98 -14.40
CA GLY A 312 24.14 -44.70 -15.26
C GLY A 312 22.95 -43.82 -15.69
N ALA A 313 22.31 -44.21 -16.80
CA ALA A 313 21.06 -43.63 -17.26
C ALA A 313 20.02 -43.58 -16.14
N ASN A 314 19.20 -42.53 -16.07
CA ASN A 314 18.26 -42.38 -14.95
C ASN A 314 17.27 -43.55 -14.88
N THR A 315 16.86 -44.09 -16.03
CA THR A 315 15.99 -45.28 -16.12
C THR A 315 16.58 -46.54 -15.47
N SER A 316 17.87 -46.56 -15.12
CA SER A 316 18.50 -47.64 -14.36
C SER A 316 18.34 -47.51 -12.84
N TRP A 317 17.76 -46.41 -12.35
CA TRP A 317 17.54 -46.17 -10.94
C TRP A 317 16.32 -46.95 -10.44
N LYS A 318 16.39 -47.42 -9.20
CA LYS A 318 15.23 -47.95 -8.49
C LYS A 318 14.56 -46.78 -7.77
N ILE A 319 13.29 -46.53 -8.08
CA ILE A 319 12.50 -45.46 -7.47
C ILE A 319 11.47 -46.07 -6.51
N THR A 320 11.37 -45.53 -5.31
CA THR A 320 10.39 -45.93 -4.29
C THR A 320 9.81 -44.71 -3.60
N ASP A 321 8.56 -44.84 -3.17
CA ASP A 321 7.92 -43.83 -2.33
C ASP A 321 8.61 -43.77 -0.95
N PRO A 322 8.84 -42.58 -0.38
CA PRO A 322 9.50 -42.45 0.91
C PRO A 322 8.69 -43.01 2.09
N VAL A 323 7.37 -43.11 1.96
CA VAL A 323 6.46 -43.46 3.06
C VAL A 323 5.61 -44.70 2.73
N LEU A 324 5.14 -44.81 1.49
CA LEU A 324 4.23 -45.88 1.07
C LEU A 324 4.97 -47.15 0.62
N PRO A 325 4.45 -48.35 0.93
CA PRO A 325 4.89 -49.60 0.32
C PRO A 325 4.81 -49.56 -1.20
N ALA A 326 5.70 -50.29 -1.87
CA ALA A 326 5.78 -50.33 -3.34
C ALA A 326 4.51 -50.88 -4.01
N GLU A 327 3.68 -51.62 -3.28
CA GLU A 327 2.39 -52.14 -3.75
C GLU A 327 1.29 -51.06 -3.80
N LEU A 328 1.47 -49.96 -3.06
CA LEU A 328 0.49 -48.87 -2.94
C LEU A 328 0.88 -47.61 -3.73
N SER A 329 2.17 -47.48 -4.08
CA SER A 329 2.70 -46.33 -4.83
C SER A 329 3.78 -46.82 -5.82
N SER A 330 3.47 -46.76 -7.12
CA SER A 330 4.39 -47.10 -8.21
C SER A 330 4.79 -45.84 -8.99
N PHE A 331 6.08 -45.74 -9.31
CA PHE A 331 6.60 -44.64 -10.14
C PHE A 331 6.53 -45.02 -11.62
N ASP A 332 5.55 -44.47 -12.35
CA ASP A 332 5.28 -44.78 -13.77
C ASP A 332 5.92 -43.79 -14.76
N ASP A 333 6.87 -42.99 -14.26
CA ASP A 333 7.46 -41.87 -14.98
C ASP A 333 8.97 -42.00 -15.25
N ILE A 334 9.55 -40.99 -15.91
CA ILE A 334 10.99 -40.95 -16.13
C ILE A 334 11.64 -40.27 -14.92
N PRO A 335 12.62 -40.91 -14.27
CA PRO A 335 13.23 -40.37 -13.05
C PRO A 335 14.22 -39.25 -13.37
N VAL A 336 13.74 -38.10 -13.82
CA VAL A 336 14.57 -36.91 -14.06
C VAL A 336 14.54 -36.02 -12.81
N PRO A 337 15.67 -35.85 -12.10
CA PRO A 337 15.74 -34.92 -10.97
C PRO A 337 15.45 -33.49 -11.39
N VAL A 338 14.70 -32.76 -10.56
CA VAL A 338 14.50 -31.31 -10.65
C VAL A 338 15.23 -30.65 -9.48
N LEU A 339 16.41 -30.12 -9.73
CA LEU A 339 17.34 -29.61 -8.72
C LEU A 339 17.19 -28.10 -8.55
N GLU A 340 17.39 -27.64 -7.33
CA GLU A 340 17.59 -26.23 -7.04
C GLU A 340 19.07 -25.85 -7.24
N PRO A 341 19.40 -24.58 -7.56
CA PRO A 341 20.77 -24.08 -7.67
C PRO A 341 21.43 -23.89 -6.31
N THR A 342 21.24 -24.83 -5.39
CA THR A 342 21.73 -24.83 -4.01
C THR A 342 22.74 -25.94 -3.78
N ALA A 343 23.65 -25.73 -2.83
CA ALA A 343 24.70 -26.71 -2.52
C ALA A 343 24.11 -28.04 -2.01
N ASP A 344 23.02 -28.02 -1.25
CA ASP A 344 22.38 -29.22 -0.72
C ASP A 344 21.78 -30.08 -1.83
N SER A 345 20.96 -29.49 -2.71
CA SER A 345 20.31 -30.20 -3.82
C SER A 345 21.35 -30.83 -4.76
N LEU A 346 22.38 -30.06 -5.15
CA LEU A 346 23.46 -30.55 -5.98
C LEU A 346 24.32 -31.62 -5.30
N ARG A 347 24.52 -31.54 -3.97
CA ARG A 347 25.27 -32.55 -3.20
C ARG A 347 24.58 -33.89 -3.21
N VAL A 348 23.27 -33.90 -2.98
CA VAL A 348 22.45 -35.12 -2.95
C VAL A 348 22.50 -35.82 -4.31
N TRP A 349 22.29 -35.06 -5.38
CA TRP A 349 22.36 -35.58 -6.75
C TRP A 349 23.76 -36.05 -7.15
N ALA A 350 24.82 -35.28 -6.86
CA ALA A 350 26.19 -35.66 -7.18
C ALA A 350 26.62 -36.94 -6.44
N ARG A 351 26.15 -37.13 -5.20
CA ARG A 351 26.37 -38.37 -4.44
C ARG A 351 25.65 -39.56 -5.07
N LEU A 352 24.41 -39.39 -5.52
CA LEU A 352 23.68 -40.43 -6.24
C LEU A 352 24.47 -40.88 -7.47
N LEU A 353 24.90 -39.96 -8.33
CA LEU A 353 25.61 -40.30 -9.55
C LEU A 353 26.99 -40.93 -9.31
N ALA A 354 27.69 -40.50 -8.26
CA ALA A 354 29.06 -40.95 -7.99
C ALA A 354 29.12 -42.26 -7.18
N SER A 355 28.10 -42.62 -6.42
CA SER A 355 28.17 -43.75 -5.47
C SER A 355 27.18 -44.86 -5.84
N PRO A 356 27.65 -46.08 -6.16
CA PRO A 356 26.74 -47.20 -6.38
C PRO A 356 26.12 -47.64 -5.06
N GLY A 357 24.82 -47.96 -5.08
CA GLY A 357 24.07 -48.48 -3.94
C GLY A 357 23.61 -47.44 -2.92
N ILE A 358 23.87 -46.15 -3.14
CA ILE A 358 23.34 -45.09 -2.27
C ILE A 358 21.86 -44.84 -2.59
N THR A 359 21.07 -44.66 -1.54
CA THR A 359 19.67 -44.22 -1.64
C THR A 359 19.62 -42.77 -1.18
N VAL A 360 19.00 -41.92 -1.99
CA VAL A 360 18.80 -40.51 -1.68
C VAL A 360 17.36 -40.12 -2.00
N GLU A 361 16.86 -39.11 -1.31
CA GLU A 361 15.58 -38.49 -1.62
C GLU A 361 15.81 -37.29 -2.53
N LEU A 362 15.07 -37.21 -3.63
CA LEU A 362 15.10 -36.07 -4.53
C LEU A 362 13.76 -35.85 -5.22
N PRO A 363 13.44 -34.58 -5.56
CA PRO A 363 12.32 -34.26 -6.43
C PRO A 363 12.55 -34.81 -7.86
N LEU A 364 11.63 -35.65 -8.34
CA LEU A 364 11.60 -36.18 -9.70
C LEU A 364 10.50 -35.50 -10.51
N LEU A 365 10.81 -35.20 -11.77
CA LEU A 365 9.94 -34.58 -12.76
C LEU A 365 8.66 -35.39 -12.94
N ALA A 366 7.51 -34.76 -12.68
CA ALA A 366 6.19 -35.31 -12.93
C ALA A 366 5.73 -35.00 -14.36
N ARG A 367 4.90 -35.86 -14.95
CA ARG A 367 4.23 -35.52 -16.22
C ARG A 367 3.27 -34.35 -16.04
N PRO A 368 3.12 -33.49 -17.07
CA PRO A 368 2.10 -32.45 -17.04
C PRO A 368 0.71 -33.08 -17.06
N ASP A 369 -0.17 -32.61 -16.17
CA ASP A 369 -1.56 -33.07 -16.09
C ASP A 369 -2.32 -32.75 -17.37
N ARG A 370 -2.91 -33.80 -17.98
CA ARG A 370 -3.69 -33.68 -19.24
C ARG A 370 -4.95 -32.81 -19.08
N TYR A 371 -5.40 -32.54 -17.85
CA TYR A 371 -6.55 -31.70 -17.53
C TYR A 371 -6.22 -30.22 -17.32
N SER A 372 -4.94 -29.83 -17.31
CA SER A 372 -4.54 -28.42 -17.41
C SER A 372 -4.57 -27.98 -18.88
N ALA A 373 -5.75 -28.06 -19.49
CA ALA A 373 -5.96 -27.51 -20.81
C ALA A 373 -5.87 -25.99 -20.71
N VAL A 374 -4.84 -25.45 -21.38
CA VAL A 374 -4.57 -24.03 -21.66
C VAL A 374 -5.86 -23.21 -21.62
N ALA A 375 -6.10 -22.50 -20.51
CA ALA A 375 -6.90 -21.30 -20.58
C ALA A 375 -6.16 -20.41 -21.59
N ALA A 376 -6.75 -20.23 -22.77
CA ALA A 376 -6.27 -19.24 -23.73
C ALA A 376 -6.04 -17.95 -22.95
N ALA A 377 -4.86 -17.36 -23.13
CA ALA A 377 -4.42 -16.16 -22.42
C ALA A 377 -5.54 -15.10 -22.47
N ARG A 378 -6.40 -15.10 -21.45
CA ARG A 378 -7.13 -13.91 -21.01
C ARG A 378 -6.06 -12.88 -20.73
N ASP A 379 -6.38 -11.62 -20.96
CA ASP A 379 -5.43 -10.51 -21.02
C ASP A 379 -4.58 -10.38 -19.73
N LEU A 380 -3.53 -11.22 -19.60
CA LEU A 380 -2.58 -11.27 -18.49
C LEU A 380 -1.74 -9.99 -18.43
N SER A 381 -1.91 -9.09 -19.40
CA SER A 381 -1.29 -7.76 -19.42
C SER A 381 -1.87 -6.80 -18.40
N SER A 382 -3.05 -7.10 -17.85
CA SER A 382 -3.77 -6.21 -16.95
C SER A 382 -3.05 -6.13 -15.60
N ALA A 383 -2.61 -4.95 -15.20
CA ALA A 383 -2.06 -4.67 -13.87
C ALA A 383 -2.97 -5.17 -12.72
N GLN A 384 -4.29 -5.19 -12.92
CA GLN A 384 -5.24 -5.76 -11.96
C GLN A 384 -5.12 -7.29 -11.80
N HIS A 385 -4.96 -8.04 -12.90
CA HIS A 385 -4.77 -9.51 -12.81
C HIS A 385 -3.44 -9.86 -12.15
N PHE A 386 -2.40 -9.05 -12.42
CA PHE A 386 -1.14 -9.18 -11.72
C PHE A 386 -1.29 -8.86 -10.23
N ARG A 387 -2.03 -7.81 -9.85
CA ARG A 387 -2.33 -7.48 -8.44
C ARG A 387 -3.02 -8.64 -7.70
N ASP A 388 -3.94 -9.32 -8.37
CA ASP A 388 -4.72 -10.40 -7.77
C ASP A 388 -3.90 -11.71 -7.63
N ALA A 389 -2.82 -11.86 -8.40
CA ALA A 389 -2.00 -13.08 -8.46
C ALA A 389 -0.60 -12.96 -7.84
N ALA A 390 -0.06 -11.75 -7.73
CA ALA A 390 1.30 -11.48 -7.24
C ALA A 390 1.35 -11.24 -5.74
N THR A 391 2.51 -11.50 -5.14
CA THR A 391 2.77 -11.10 -3.77
C THR A 391 2.73 -9.57 -3.63
N PRO A 392 2.30 -9.03 -2.47
CA PRO A 392 2.29 -7.58 -2.23
C PRO A 392 3.65 -6.93 -2.48
N GLU A 393 4.74 -7.61 -2.12
CA GLU A 393 6.12 -7.18 -2.33
C GLU A 393 6.49 -7.14 -3.82
N ALA A 394 6.07 -8.14 -4.62
CA ALA A 394 6.26 -8.13 -6.07
C ALA A 394 5.42 -7.03 -6.75
N TYR A 395 4.18 -6.83 -6.32
CA TYR A 395 3.32 -5.74 -6.82
C TYR A 395 3.91 -4.37 -6.52
N ARG A 396 4.41 -4.16 -5.30
CA ARG A 396 5.11 -2.95 -4.90
C ARG A 396 6.41 -2.76 -5.68
N LEU A 397 7.20 -3.83 -5.89
CA LEU A 397 8.42 -3.80 -6.71
C LEU A 397 8.11 -3.42 -8.17
N ALA A 398 7.02 -3.93 -8.74
CA ALA A 398 6.58 -3.58 -10.10
C ALA A 398 6.33 -2.07 -10.26
N ALA A 399 5.81 -1.39 -9.23
CA ALA A 399 5.65 0.07 -9.22
C ALA A 399 6.99 0.82 -9.27
N HIS A 400 7.96 0.39 -8.45
CA HIS A 400 9.31 0.98 -8.45
C HIS A 400 10.02 0.74 -9.78
N LEU A 401 9.81 -0.42 -10.41
CA LEU A 401 10.32 -0.70 -11.75
C LEU A 401 9.63 0.18 -12.80
N ALA A 402 8.30 0.31 -12.76
CA ALA A 402 7.54 1.15 -13.70
C ALA A 402 7.97 2.63 -13.66
N ALA A 403 8.36 3.13 -12.48
CA ALA A 403 8.87 4.50 -12.32
C ALA A 403 10.20 4.77 -13.03
N VAL A 404 11.02 3.73 -13.23
CA VAL A 404 12.36 3.84 -13.82
C VAL A 404 12.37 3.30 -15.27
N ALA A 405 11.21 2.89 -15.80
CA ALA A 405 11.11 2.30 -17.13
C ALA A 405 11.23 3.35 -18.25
N PRO A 406 11.84 3.02 -19.40
CA PRO A 406 12.28 1.69 -19.83
C PRO A 406 13.60 1.23 -19.18
N LEU A 407 13.74 -0.07 -18.92
CA LEU A 407 14.79 -0.64 -18.07
C LEU A 407 15.31 -2.00 -18.57
N SER A 408 16.58 -2.29 -18.30
CA SER A 408 17.23 -3.59 -18.59
C SER A 408 17.28 -4.46 -17.34
N VAL A 409 17.62 -5.75 -17.47
CA VAL A 409 17.72 -6.68 -16.32
C VAL A 409 18.69 -6.18 -15.22
N PRO A 410 19.88 -5.62 -15.55
CA PRO A 410 20.75 -5.01 -14.53
C PRO A 410 20.09 -3.84 -13.79
N VAL A 411 19.32 -2.99 -14.50
CA VAL A 411 18.58 -1.89 -13.88
C VAL A 411 17.46 -2.42 -12.99
N MET A 412 16.78 -3.50 -13.39
CA MET A 412 15.79 -4.16 -12.53
C MET A 412 16.39 -4.59 -11.19
N ARG A 413 17.60 -5.19 -11.20
CA ARG A 413 18.32 -5.61 -9.99
C ARG A 413 18.79 -4.43 -9.14
N LEU A 414 19.15 -3.32 -9.78
CA LEU A 414 19.50 -2.10 -9.07
C LEU A 414 18.28 -1.46 -8.39
N VAL A 415 17.10 -1.48 -9.02
CA VAL A 415 15.84 -1.06 -8.38
C VAL A 415 15.50 -2.00 -7.23
N GLN A 416 15.58 -3.31 -7.45
CA GLN A 416 15.34 -4.35 -6.44
C GLN A 416 16.18 -4.14 -5.17
N THR A 417 17.44 -3.72 -5.29
CA THR A 417 18.33 -3.47 -4.14
C THR A 417 18.13 -2.10 -3.51
N ALA A 418 17.52 -1.14 -4.23
CA ALA A 418 17.32 0.23 -3.77
C ALA A 418 16.01 0.46 -2.99
N VAL A 419 15.04 -0.45 -3.11
CA VAL A 419 13.77 -0.36 -2.37
C VAL A 419 13.96 -0.45 -0.85
N PRO A 420 13.07 0.14 -0.03
CA PRO A 420 13.25 0.21 1.43
C PRO A 420 13.01 -1.12 2.17
N TRP A 421 12.67 -2.21 1.49
CA TRP A 421 12.48 -3.55 2.06
C TRP A 421 13.37 -4.58 1.37
N SER A 422 13.48 -5.78 1.95
CA SER A 422 14.27 -6.88 1.39
C SER A 422 13.56 -7.54 0.20
N ALA A 423 13.73 -6.99 -1.01
CA ALA A 423 13.18 -7.58 -2.23
C ALA A 423 14.07 -8.73 -2.76
N THR A 424 13.53 -9.94 -2.87
CA THR A 424 14.24 -11.13 -3.35
C THR A 424 14.13 -11.29 -4.87
N THR A 425 14.96 -12.16 -5.47
CA THR A 425 14.89 -12.43 -6.92
C THR A 425 13.56 -13.09 -7.29
N SER A 426 12.89 -13.77 -6.35
CA SER A 426 11.55 -14.31 -6.51
C SER A 426 10.53 -13.21 -6.81
N HIS A 427 10.54 -12.10 -6.06
CA HIS A 427 9.65 -10.97 -6.34
C HIS A 427 9.90 -10.38 -7.73
N LEU A 428 11.17 -10.26 -8.16
CA LEU A 428 11.49 -9.78 -9.49
C LEU A 428 11.05 -10.78 -10.59
N ALA A 429 11.17 -12.08 -10.33
CA ALA A 429 10.69 -13.13 -11.21
C ALA A 429 9.16 -13.07 -11.35
N GLU A 430 8.41 -12.91 -10.27
CA GLU A 430 6.95 -12.72 -10.29
C GLU A 430 6.55 -11.57 -11.22
N VAL A 431 7.18 -10.39 -11.11
CA VAL A 431 6.90 -9.24 -11.99
C VAL A 431 7.14 -9.56 -13.46
N PHE A 432 8.23 -10.26 -13.77
CA PHE A 432 8.60 -10.60 -15.14
C PHE A 432 7.70 -11.71 -15.73
N LEU A 433 7.30 -12.67 -14.90
CA LEU A 433 6.41 -13.78 -15.28
C LEU A 433 4.94 -13.37 -15.32
N GLY A 434 4.57 -12.33 -14.57
CA GLY A 434 3.23 -11.77 -14.48
C GLY A 434 2.73 -11.05 -15.74
N GLY A 435 3.53 -11.00 -16.82
CA GLY A 435 3.10 -10.49 -18.12
C GLY A 435 3.03 -8.96 -18.26
N LEU A 436 3.42 -8.21 -17.22
CA LEU A 436 3.41 -6.75 -17.21
C LEU A 436 4.54 -6.10 -18.04
N VAL A 437 5.67 -6.81 -18.12
CA VAL A 437 6.91 -6.30 -18.69
C VAL A 437 7.07 -6.82 -20.12
N ARG A 438 7.24 -5.93 -21.10
CA ARG A 438 7.32 -6.27 -22.53
C ARG A 438 8.64 -5.81 -23.14
N PRO A 439 9.21 -6.53 -24.12
CA PRO A 439 10.41 -6.08 -24.83
C PRO A 439 10.18 -4.72 -25.51
N HIS A 440 11.13 -3.80 -25.36
CA HIS A 440 11.11 -2.45 -25.92
C HIS A 440 12.33 -2.22 -26.84
N PRO A 441 12.21 -1.46 -27.94
CA PRO A 441 13.32 -1.20 -28.86
C PRO A 441 14.51 -0.54 -28.16
N ALA A 442 15.71 -0.97 -28.55
CA ALA A 442 16.95 -0.45 -28.00
C ALA A 442 17.23 1.01 -28.44
N PRO A 443 17.95 1.82 -27.65
CA PRO A 443 18.15 3.24 -27.89
C PRO A 443 19.31 3.50 -28.85
N VAL A 444 20.12 2.47 -29.13
CA VAL A 444 21.32 2.50 -29.97
C VAL A 444 21.18 1.48 -31.09
N SER A 445 21.74 1.81 -32.26
CA SER A 445 21.75 0.90 -33.41
C SER A 445 22.80 -0.19 -33.21
N GLY A 446 22.38 -1.44 -33.07
CA GLY A 446 23.26 -2.61 -32.97
C GLY A 446 22.70 -3.73 -32.08
N PRO A 447 23.20 -4.97 -32.20
CA PRO A 447 22.76 -6.08 -31.36
C PRO A 447 23.27 -5.89 -29.93
N LEU A 448 22.37 -5.54 -29.01
CA LEU A 448 22.68 -5.51 -27.59
C LEU A 448 22.91 -6.94 -27.06
N PRO A 449 23.85 -7.15 -26.12
CA PRO A 449 23.92 -8.39 -25.35
C PRO A 449 22.55 -8.74 -24.77
N ALA A 450 22.20 -10.03 -24.70
CA ALA A 450 20.87 -10.46 -24.30
C ALA A 450 20.39 -9.86 -22.95
N LYS A 451 21.29 -9.76 -21.96
CA LYS A 451 21.02 -9.12 -20.66
C LYS A 451 20.72 -7.62 -20.71
N HIS A 452 21.08 -6.94 -21.80
CA HIS A 452 20.84 -5.52 -22.04
C HIS A 452 19.61 -5.28 -22.91
N ARG A 453 18.83 -6.32 -23.22
CA ARG A 453 17.53 -6.13 -23.85
C ARG A 453 16.69 -5.23 -22.96
N ILE A 454 16.08 -4.22 -23.58
CA ILE A 454 15.27 -3.24 -22.88
C ILE A 454 13.86 -3.75 -22.76
N PHE A 455 13.28 -3.51 -21.60
CA PHE A 455 11.92 -3.80 -21.30
C PHE A 455 11.19 -2.55 -20.85
N ASP A 456 9.90 -2.53 -21.13
CA ASP A 456 9.03 -1.46 -20.69
C ASP A 456 7.67 -2.03 -20.28
N PHE A 457 6.96 -1.28 -19.46
CA PHE A 457 5.57 -1.56 -19.11
C PHE A 457 4.67 -0.91 -20.16
N SER A 458 3.49 -1.47 -20.42
CA SER A 458 2.46 -0.75 -21.17
C SER A 458 2.08 0.54 -20.42
N ASP A 459 1.65 1.57 -21.15
CA ASP A 459 1.28 2.84 -20.51
C ASP A 459 0.14 2.64 -19.50
N ASP A 460 -0.84 1.79 -19.83
CA ASP A 460 -1.92 1.40 -18.90
C ASP A 460 -1.35 0.74 -17.62
N SER A 461 -0.41 -0.20 -17.74
CA SER A 461 0.17 -0.85 -16.56
C SER A 461 1.06 0.09 -15.75
N LYS A 462 1.80 1.01 -16.40
CA LYS A 462 2.54 2.07 -15.69
C LYS A 462 1.61 2.95 -14.89
N THR A 463 0.46 3.32 -15.45
CA THR A 463 -0.49 4.19 -14.74
C THR A 463 -0.94 3.54 -13.44
N VAL A 464 -1.45 2.31 -13.53
CA VAL A 464 -1.93 1.54 -12.36
C VAL A 464 -0.82 1.23 -11.35
N LEU A 465 0.37 0.84 -11.82
CA LEU A 465 1.48 0.47 -10.93
C LEU A 465 2.07 1.70 -10.22
N LEU A 466 2.19 2.84 -10.91
CA LEU A 466 2.68 4.07 -10.28
C LEU A 466 1.74 4.58 -9.18
N ASP A 467 0.45 4.30 -9.31
CA ASP A 467 -0.57 4.67 -8.32
C ASP A 467 -0.59 3.69 -7.12
N ALA A 468 0.09 2.54 -7.21
CA ALA A 468 0.12 1.53 -6.15
C ALA A 468 1.05 1.88 -4.98
N VAL A 469 2.01 2.78 -5.18
CA VAL A 469 3.05 3.09 -4.20
C VAL A 469 3.13 4.60 -3.98
N PRO A 470 3.27 5.08 -2.73
CA PRO A 470 3.40 6.51 -2.46
C PRO A 470 4.54 7.13 -3.27
N GLN A 471 4.27 8.26 -3.91
CA GLN A 471 5.24 8.93 -4.78
C GLN A 471 6.52 9.34 -4.03
N ALA A 472 6.43 9.68 -2.74
CA ALA A 472 7.58 9.95 -1.88
C ALA A 472 8.53 8.74 -1.79
N GLU A 473 7.98 7.53 -1.80
CA GLU A 473 8.73 6.29 -1.77
C GLU A 473 9.41 6.02 -3.13
N LEU A 474 8.70 6.24 -4.24
CA LEU A 474 9.26 6.13 -5.60
C LEU A 474 10.41 7.13 -5.82
N LEU A 475 10.25 8.37 -5.37
CA LEU A 475 11.30 9.40 -5.39
C LEU A 475 12.46 9.03 -4.46
N GLY A 476 12.17 8.45 -3.29
CA GLY A 476 13.18 7.92 -2.37
C GLY A 476 14.03 6.83 -3.02
N THR A 477 13.40 5.86 -3.69
CA THR A 477 14.10 4.81 -4.45
C THR A 477 14.90 5.42 -5.60
N GLY A 478 14.34 6.36 -6.36
CA GLY A 478 15.05 7.08 -7.42
C GLY A 478 16.31 7.79 -6.93
N ARG A 479 16.27 8.44 -5.75
CA ARG A 479 17.43 9.08 -5.12
C ARG A 479 18.49 8.06 -4.69
N ARG A 480 18.08 6.92 -4.11
CA ARG A 480 18.99 5.83 -3.73
C ARG A 480 19.69 5.23 -4.95
N ILE A 481 18.96 5.05 -6.04
CA ILE A 481 19.49 4.61 -7.34
C ILE A 481 20.52 5.61 -7.87
N ALA A 482 20.20 6.90 -7.87
CA ALA A 482 21.10 7.96 -8.33
C ALA A 482 22.39 7.98 -7.49
N HIS A 483 22.28 7.96 -6.16
CA HIS A 483 23.42 7.94 -5.25
C HIS A 483 24.29 6.69 -5.47
N ARG A 484 23.68 5.52 -5.66
CA ARG A 484 24.41 4.28 -5.91
C ARG A 484 25.13 4.29 -7.25
N LEU A 485 24.55 4.90 -8.29
CA LEU A 485 25.22 5.07 -9.59
C LEU A 485 26.37 6.08 -9.51
N GLU A 486 26.26 7.11 -8.68
CA GLU A 486 27.34 8.08 -8.40
C GLU A 486 28.52 7.42 -7.65
N GLU A 487 28.26 6.62 -6.61
CA GLU A 487 29.29 5.87 -5.87
C GLU A 487 30.09 4.89 -6.76
N LEU A 488 29.41 4.34 -7.78
CA LEU A 488 29.96 3.31 -8.65
C LEU A 488 30.66 3.87 -9.89
N ALA A 489 30.53 5.19 -10.14
CA ALA A 489 31.22 5.87 -11.23
C ALA A 489 32.74 5.86 -11.02
N GLY A 490 33.44 4.99 -11.75
CA GLY A 490 34.90 4.93 -11.82
C GLY A 490 35.57 3.69 -11.21
N ASN A 491 34.84 2.75 -10.60
CA ASN A 491 35.42 1.70 -9.75
C ASN A 491 34.96 0.25 -10.00
N SER A 492 34.60 -0.18 -11.23
CA SER A 492 34.35 -1.62 -11.48
C SER A 492 34.20 -2.01 -12.96
N PRO A 493 34.39 -3.29 -13.35
CA PRO A 493 34.50 -3.67 -14.77
C PRO A 493 33.24 -4.09 -15.55
N ASP A 494 31.98 -4.08 -15.06
CA ASP A 494 30.88 -4.79 -15.79
C ASP A 494 29.46 -4.14 -15.87
N PHE A 495 29.28 -2.99 -16.54
CA PHE A 495 28.01 -2.54 -17.19
C PHE A 495 28.26 -1.35 -18.15
N PRO A 496 27.41 -1.02 -19.14
CA PRO A 496 27.44 0.30 -19.78
C PRO A 496 26.17 1.11 -19.43
N ALA A 497 26.28 2.02 -18.44
CA ALA A 497 25.36 3.13 -18.22
C ALA A 497 25.92 4.34 -18.97
N TRP A 498 25.16 5.03 -19.80
CA TRP A 498 25.71 6.21 -20.49
C TRP A 498 25.62 7.45 -19.60
N LEU A 499 26.75 7.82 -19.00
CA LEU A 499 26.91 9.10 -18.32
C LEU A 499 27.18 10.17 -19.37
N VAL A 500 26.34 11.20 -19.43
CA VAL A 500 26.59 12.35 -20.30
C VAL A 500 27.90 13.00 -19.84
N HIS A 501 28.93 12.93 -20.68
CA HIS A 501 30.27 13.42 -20.36
C HIS A 501 30.91 14.02 -21.61
N PRO A 502 31.48 15.24 -21.54
CA PRO A 502 31.99 15.98 -22.70
C PRO A 502 33.04 15.21 -23.52
N ASP A 503 33.83 14.34 -22.87
CA ASP A 503 34.87 13.51 -23.52
C ASP A 503 34.44 12.07 -23.88
N GLY A 504 33.13 11.78 -23.87
CA GLY A 504 32.62 10.43 -24.16
C GLY A 504 32.80 9.98 -25.62
N SER A 505 33.07 8.69 -25.82
CA SER A 505 33.22 8.08 -27.16
C SER A 505 31.89 7.78 -27.85
N ASP A 506 30.82 7.59 -27.08
CA ASP A 506 29.50 7.20 -27.59
C ASP A 506 28.61 8.43 -27.78
N THR A 507 27.69 8.40 -28.74
CA THR A 507 26.77 9.51 -29.03
C THR A 507 25.33 9.13 -28.68
N LEU A 508 24.70 9.89 -27.78
CA LEU A 508 23.29 9.73 -27.41
C LEU A 508 22.39 10.63 -28.26
N SER A 509 21.24 10.08 -28.67
CA SER A 509 20.16 10.79 -29.35
C SER A 509 19.51 11.85 -28.45
N ALA A 510 19.06 12.96 -29.04
CA ALA A 510 18.33 14.03 -28.35
C ALA A 510 16.98 13.59 -27.74
N SER A 511 16.43 12.44 -28.16
CA SER A 511 15.19 11.86 -27.63
C SER A 511 15.36 11.10 -26.30
N GLN A 512 16.59 10.95 -25.80
CA GLN A 512 16.87 10.16 -24.60
C GLN A 512 16.92 11.03 -23.35
N LEU A 513 16.16 10.61 -22.34
CA LEU A 513 15.97 11.33 -21.09
C LEU A 513 16.93 10.78 -20.00
N PRO A 514 17.59 11.63 -19.20
CA PRO A 514 18.43 11.18 -18.07
C PRO A 514 17.62 10.47 -16.99
N PHE A 515 18.23 9.62 -16.16
CA PHE A 515 17.56 9.02 -14.99
C PHE A 515 17.00 10.06 -14.00
N SER A 516 17.55 11.28 -13.96
CA SER A 516 16.99 12.42 -13.20
C SER A 516 15.69 13.00 -13.80
N SER A 517 15.21 12.49 -14.94
CA SER A 517 13.94 12.88 -15.55
C SER A 517 12.72 12.15 -14.99
N ILE A 518 12.91 11.23 -14.03
CA ILE A 518 11.82 10.64 -13.22
C ILE A 518 10.92 11.77 -12.69
N GLU A 519 11.51 12.89 -12.27
CA GLU A 519 10.78 14.11 -11.90
C GLU A 519 9.93 14.67 -13.04
N ARG A 520 10.46 14.83 -14.27
CA ARG A 520 9.69 15.45 -15.37
C ARG A 520 8.50 14.64 -15.84
N ARG A 521 8.61 13.31 -15.90
CA ARG A 521 7.50 12.43 -16.35
C ARG A 521 6.42 12.33 -15.28
N LEU A 522 6.80 12.34 -14.01
CA LEU A 522 5.87 12.49 -12.89
C LEU A 522 5.23 13.88 -12.94
N LEU A 523 6.00 14.96 -13.14
CA LEU A 523 5.53 16.36 -13.18
C LEU A 523 4.61 16.70 -14.37
N SER A 524 4.87 16.15 -15.57
CA SER A 524 4.02 16.37 -16.74
C SER A 524 2.63 15.74 -16.61
N ARG A 525 2.50 14.71 -15.76
CA ARG A 525 1.22 14.01 -15.50
C ARG A 525 0.33 14.77 -14.51
N PHE A 526 0.87 15.79 -13.82
CA PHE A 526 0.13 16.70 -12.92
C PHE A 526 -0.32 18.01 -13.61
N GLY A 527 -0.53 18.01 -14.93
CA GLY A 527 -1.10 19.17 -15.63
C GLY A 527 -0.17 20.38 -15.77
N VAL A 528 1.12 20.25 -15.44
CA VAL A 528 2.12 21.28 -15.71
C VAL A 528 2.43 21.28 -17.21
N SER A 529 1.68 22.07 -17.99
CA SER A 529 2.09 22.43 -19.34
C SER A 529 3.32 23.31 -19.27
N PHE A 530 4.44 22.81 -19.81
CA PHE A 530 5.53 23.68 -20.23
C PHE A 530 5.07 24.39 -21.51
N GLY A 531 4.40 25.52 -21.33
CA GLY A 531 4.02 26.38 -22.45
C GLY A 531 5.27 26.81 -23.21
N ASP A 532 5.26 26.58 -24.52
CA ASP A 532 6.09 27.31 -25.47
C ASP A 532 5.78 28.80 -25.34
N THR A 533 6.52 29.50 -24.47
CA THR A 533 6.47 30.95 -24.39
C THR A 533 7.87 31.51 -24.48
N HIS A 534 8.38 31.55 -25.71
CA HIS A 534 9.34 32.56 -26.10
C HIS A 534 8.69 33.94 -25.96
N ARG A 535 8.92 34.61 -24.83
CA ARG A 535 8.90 36.07 -24.80
C ARG A 535 9.81 36.58 -23.69
N THR A 536 10.95 37.08 -24.12
CA THR A 536 12.00 37.71 -23.31
C THR A 536 11.51 39.05 -22.76
N PRO A 537 11.66 39.32 -21.45
CA PRO A 537 11.88 40.68 -20.96
C PRO A 537 13.28 40.79 -20.36
N GLY A 538 13.97 41.89 -20.66
CA GLY A 538 15.33 42.19 -20.20
C GLY A 538 15.43 42.42 -18.68
N PRO A 539 16.65 42.41 -18.13
CA PRO A 539 16.88 42.35 -16.68
C PRO A 539 16.81 43.74 -16.03
N ALA A 540 16.15 43.83 -14.88
CA ALA A 540 16.27 44.93 -13.93
C ALA A 540 16.60 44.37 -12.52
N PRO A 541 17.28 45.15 -11.65
CA PRO A 541 18.23 44.62 -10.68
C PRO A 541 17.60 44.18 -9.35
N LEU A 542 18.29 43.24 -8.71
CA LEU A 542 18.02 42.70 -7.37
C LEU A 542 17.88 43.81 -6.31
N ARG A 543 16.85 43.68 -5.46
CA ARG A 543 16.80 44.29 -4.13
C ARG A 543 16.45 43.26 -3.06
N SER A 544 17.15 43.39 -1.95
CA SER A 544 17.19 42.54 -0.77
C SER A 544 16.18 42.96 0.30
N GLY A 545 15.42 41.98 0.82
CA GLY A 545 15.02 41.80 2.22
C GLY A 545 14.23 42.89 2.95
N THR A 546 12.96 42.65 3.23
CA THR A 546 12.31 42.51 4.56
C THR A 546 10.80 42.36 4.36
N GLY A 547 10.12 41.63 5.25
CA GLY A 547 8.75 41.18 5.05
C GLY A 547 7.67 42.27 5.12
N THR A 548 6.47 41.83 4.78
CA THR A 548 5.12 42.43 4.92
C THR A 548 4.67 43.38 3.81
N ASP A 549 3.50 43.02 3.26
CA ASP A 549 2.66 43.66 2.26
C ASP A 549 2.99 43.45 0.76
N ASP A 550 2.07 42.78 0.07
CA ASP A 550 2.05 42.46 -1.37
C ASP A 550 1.73 43.72 -2.24
N TRP A 551 1.90 44.91 -1.66
CA TRP A 551 1.57 46.22 -2.25
C TRP A 551 2.85 46.97 -2.61
N GLU A 552 2.93 47.42 -3.86
CA GLU A 552 4.03 48.28 -4.31
C GLU A 552 3.83 49.71 -3.77
N PRO A 553 4.92 50.47 -3.54
CA PRO A 553 4.81 51.91 -3.26
C PRO A 553 4.20 52.65 -4.47
N LEU A 554 3.49 53.75 -4.19
CA LEU A 554 2.96 54.62 -5.23
C LEU A 554 4.07 55.17 -6.13
N THR A 555 3.79 55.30 -7.42
CA THR A 555 4.68 55.92 -8.41
C THR A 555 4.27 57.38 -8.64
N ASP A 556 5.15 58.17 -9.28
CA ASP A 556 4.86 59.58 -9.61
C ASP A 556 3.67 59.76 -10.57
N GLU A 557 3.27 58.70 -11.27
CA GLU A 557 2.11 58.67 -12.18
C GLU A 557 0.80 58.29 -11.46
N ASP A 558 0.85 57.84 -10.20
CA ASP A 558 -0.33 57.44 -9.43
C ASP A 558 -0.96 58.66 -8.71
N PRO A 559 -2.30 58.75 -8.65
CA PRO A 559 -2.97 59.82 -7.91
C PRO A 559 -2.70 59.68 -6.40
N ARG A 560 -2.44 60.79 -5.70
CA ARG A 560 -2.25 60.75 -4.24
C ARG A 560 -3.56 60.61 -3.47
N SER A 561 -4.65 61.08 -4.05
CA SER A 561 -5.99 60.96 -3.49
C SER A 561 -7.04 60.79 -4.59
N VAL A 562 -8.03 59.93 -4.34
CA VAL A 562 -9.16 59.70 -5.26
C VAL A 562 -10.43 59.64 -4.42
N GLY A 563 -11.47 60.39 -4.80
CA GLY A 563 -12.77 60.32 -4.13
C GLY A 563 -12.78 60.67 -2.64
N GLY A 564 -11.82 61.49 -2.17
CA GLY A 564 -11.65 61.81 -0.75
C GLY A 564 -10.82 60.80 0.05
N TYR A 565 -10.29 59.76 -0.59
CA TYR A 565 -9.41 58.76 0.03
C TYR A 565 -7.95 59.05 -0.31
N GLU A 566 -7.06 58.95 0.68
CA GLU A 566 -5.61 59.07 0.51
C GLU A 566 -5.01 57.69 0.17
N LEU A 567 -4.29 57.59 -0.94
CA LEU A 567 -3.70 56.32 -1.39
C LEU A 567 -2.35 56.07 -0.69
N ARG A 568 -2.08 54.81 -0.34
CA ARG A 568 -0.88 54.40 0.41
C ARG A 568 -0.06 53.31 -0.26
N GLY A 569 -0.68 52.50 -1.12
CA GLY A 569 -0.01 51.43 -1.86
C GLY A 569 -0.77 51.07 -3.13
N ARG A 570 -0.07 50.50 -4.10
CA ARG A 570 -0.64 50.09 -5.40
C ARG A 570 -0.42 48.61 -5.65
N ARG A 571 -1.36 48.01 -6.38
CA ARG A 571 -1.23 46.67 -6.94
C ARG A 571 -1.77 46.68 -8.36
N ARG A 572 -0.90 46.37 -9.31
CA ARG A 572 -1.25 46.38 -10.74
C ARG A 572 -1.97 45.09 -11.11
N GLY A 573 -3.24 45.21 -11.51
CA GLY A 573 -4.03 44.10 -12.05
C GLY A 573 -3.94 43.98 -13.57
N ARG A 574 -4.61 42.97 -14.14
CA ARG A 574 -4.65 42.73 -15.60
C ARG A 574 -5.26 43.90 -16.36
N ARG A 575 -6.43 44.39 -15.93
CA ARG A 575 -7.19 45.47 -16.60
C ARG A 575 -7.40 46.72 -15.75
N THR A 576 -7.22 46.61 -14.44
CA THR A 576 -7.38 47.70 -13.47
C THR A 576 -6.14 47.83 -12.60
N VAL A 577 -5.99 48.97 -11.92
CA VAL A 577 -5.05 49.15 -10.82
C VAL A 577 -5.86 49.22 -9.53
N VAL A 578 -5.44 48.45 -8.54
CA VAL A 578 -6.03 48.47 -7.22
C VAL A 578 -5.11 49.28 -6.32
N TYR A 579 -5.66 50.12 -5.45
CA TYR A 579 -4.93 50.91 -4.49
C TYR A 579 -5.46 50.63 -3.09
N ARG A 580 -4.56 50.55 -2.12
CA ARG A 580 -4.91 50.60 -0.70
C ARG A 580 -4.94 52.08 -0.31
N GLY A 581 -6.01 52.51 0.35
CA GLY A 581 -6.17 53.88 0.80
C GLY A 581 -6.91 53.99 2.12
N VAL A 582 -6.98 55.21 2.65
CA VAL A 582 -7.74 55.52 3.88
C VAL A 582 -8.70 56.66 3.64
N ASP A 583 -9.85 56.64 4.29
CA ASP A 583 -10.77 57.78 4.29
C ASP A 583 -10.28 58.91 5.21
N THR A 584 -11.03 60.01 5.26
CA THR A 584 -10.74 61.15 6.14
C THR A 584 -10.81 60.82 7.64
N GLU A 585 -11.40 59.68 8.00
CA GLU A 585 -11.53 59.17 9.37
C GLU A 585 -10.46 58.10 9.69
N GLY A 586 -9.55 57.82 8.74
CA GLY A 586 -8.48 56.85 8.89
C GLY A 586 -8.87 55.39 8.67
N ARG A 587 -10.10 55.11 8.18
CA ARG A 587 -10.56 53.74 7.91
C ARG A 587 -9.99 53.23 6.60
N GLU A 588 -9.54 51.99 6.59
CA GLU A 588 -8.97 51.36 5.40
C GLU A 588 -10.03 51.05 4.34
N ALA A 589 -9.68 51.36 3.10
CA ALA A 589 -10.48 51.11 1.92
C ALA A 589 -9.60 50.65 0.77
N VAL A 590 -10.21 49.88 -0.14
CA VAL A 590 -9.55 49.44 -1.37
C VAL A 590 -10.22 50.16 -2.54
N LEU A 591 -9.42 50.86 -3.34
CA LEU A 591 -9.87 51.62 -4.48
C LEU A 591 -9.47 50.91 -5.77
N ARG A 592 -10.32 50.93 -6.79
CA ARG A 592 -10.00 50.36 -8.10
C ARG A 592 -10.26 51.37 -9.21
N LEU A 593 -9.25 51.56 -10.06
CA LEU A 593 -9.24 52.45 -11.21
C LEU A 593 -8.90 51.67 -12.49
N PRO A 594 -9.35 52.11 -13.67
CA PRO A 594 -8.94 51.52 -14.93
C PRO A 594 -7.46 51.83 -15.19
N ARG A 595 -6.78 50.92 -15.87
CA ARG A 595 -5.41 51.15 -16.32
C ARG A 595 -5.36 52.21 -17.42
N ALA A 596 -4.60 53.28 -17.19
CA ALA A 596 -4.42 54.36 -18.16
C ALA A 596 -3.71 53.91 -19.45
N ASP A 597 -2.96 52.79 -19.40
CA ASP A 597 -2.24 52.22 -20.54
C ASP A 597 -3.10 51.27 -21.40
N LEU A 598 -4.39 51.10 -21.09
CA LEU A 598 -5.32 50.24 -21.81
C LEU A 598 -6.46 51.04 -22.47
N PRO A 599 -7.18 50.48 -23.46
CA PRO A 599 -8.24 51.19 -24.19
C PRO A 599 -9.33 51.74 -23.25
N ALA A 600 -9.86 52.92 -23.57
CA ALA A 600 -10.89 53.61 -22.79
C ALA A 600 -12.15 52.76 -22.53
N VAL A 601 -12.40 51.73 -23.35
CA VAL A 601 -13.50 50.77 -23.16
C VAL A 601 -13.42 50.03 -21.81
N ASN A 602 -12.21 49.87 -21.26
CA ASN A 602 -11.99 49.22 -19.96
C ASN A 602 -12.48 50.07 -18.77
N ALA A 603 -12.75 51.35 -18.98
CA ALA A 603 -13.37 52.21 -17.98
C ALA A 603 -14.80 51.72 -17.63
N GLY A 604 -15.49 51.07 -18.58
CA GLY A 604 -16.81 50.48 -18.36
C GLY A 604 -16.81 49.30 -17.38
N LEU A 605 -15.67 48.62 -17.19
CA LEU A 605 -15.55 47.49 -16.26
C LEU A 605 -15.69 47.92 -14.79
N ILE A 606 -15.32 49.16 -14.46
CA ILE A 606 -15.51 49.73 -13.11
C ILE A 606 -17.00 49.89 -12.80
N ALA A 607 -17.81 50.29 -13.78
CA ALA A 607 -19.26 50.39 -13.61
C ALA A 607 -19.91 49.01 -13.44
N VAL A 608 -19.44 48.01 -14.18
CA VAL A 608 -19.89 46.61 -14.05
C VAL A 608 -19.59 46.07 -12.65
N GLU A 609 -18.37 46.27 -12.15
CA GLU A 609 -18.02 45.80 -10.82
C GLU A 609 -18.78 46.53 -9.72
N ALA A 610 -18.95 47.85 -9.83
CA ALA A 610 -19.74 48.62 -8.88
C ALA A 610 -21.19 48.12 -8.82
N GLU A 611 -21.81 47.83 -9.96
CA GLU A 611 -23.16 47.26 -10.04
C GLU A 611 -23.21 45.86 -9.41
N ALA A 612 -22.23 44.99 -9.69
CA ALA A 612 -22.16 43.66 -9.11
C ALA A 612 -22.02 43.70 -7.58
N LEU A 613 -21.12 44.52 -7.05
CA LEU A 613 -20.92 44.69 -5.60
C LEU A 613 -22.14 45.33 -4.92
N ALA A 614 -22.82 46.28 -5.59
CA ALA A 614 -24.04 46.90 -5.07
C ALA A 614 -25.21 45.91 -4.94
N ARG A 615 -25.33 44.95 -5.87
CA ARG A 615 -26.34 43.89 -5.81
C ARG A 615 -26.01 42.82 -4.76
N LEU A 616 -24.73 42.47 -4.60
CA LEU A 616 -24.29 41.47 -3.61
C LEU A 616 -24.26 42.01 -2.18
N ARG A 617 -24.19 43.34 -1.97
CA ARG A 617 -24.31 44.00 -0.65
C ARG A 617 -23.40 43.42 0.43
N GLY A 618 -22.18 43.04 0.06
CA GLY A 618 -21.20 42.46 1.00
C GLY A 618 -21.38 40.96 1.29
N GLN A 619 -22.34 40.28 0.66
CA GLN A 619 -22.53 38.83 0.80
C GLN A 619 -21.62 38.08 -0.16
N TYR A 620 -20.66 37.32 0.38
CA TYR A 620 -19.62 36.61 -0.39
C TYR A 620 -18.79 37.49 -1.35
N ALA A 621 -18.82 38.82 -1.19
CA ALA A 621 -18.08 39.80 -1.99
C ALA A 621 -17.75 41.03 -1.11
N PRO A 622 -16.75 41.84 -1.46
CA PRO A 622 -16.50 43.11 -0.76
C PRO A 622 -17.73 44.03 -0.75
N LEU A 623 -17.91 44.82 0.30
CA LEU A 623 -18.97 45.81 0.34
C LEU A 623 -18.54 47.05 -0.45
N LEU A 624 -19.36 47.46 -1.43
CA LEU A 624 -19.17 48.75 -2.11
C LEU A 624 -19.44 49.89 -1.13
N LEU A 625 -18.46 50.76 -0.92
CA LEU A 625 -18.58 51.93 -0.06
C LEU A 625 -19.08 53.14 -0.86
N THR A 626 -18.44 53.41 -2.00
CA THR A 626 -18.79 54.53 -2.88
C THR A 626 -18.16 54.32 -4.27
N ALA A 627 -18.64 55.05 -5.29
CA ALA A 627 -18.07 55.01 -6.63
C ALA A 627 -18.26 56.35 -7.36
N GLY A 628 -17.22 56.78 -8.08
CA GLY A 628 -17.22 57.96 -8.95
C GLY A 628 -17.31 57.54 -10.42
N LEU A 629 -18.41 56.92 -10.83
CA LEU A 629 -18.55 56.36 -12.19
C LEU A 629 -18.64 57.42 -13.30
N GLN A 630 -18.97 58.67 -12.95
CA GLN A 630 -19.05 59.80 -13.89
C GLN A 630 -17.75 60.62 -13.94
N GLU A 631 -16.76 60.26 -13.13
CA GLU A 631 -15.45 60.91 -13.10
C GLU A 631 -14.52 60.29 -14.15
N SER A 632 -13.46 61.01 -14.54
CA SER A 632 -12.49 60.55 -15.54
C SER A 632 -11.07 60.57 -14.97
N PRO A 633 -10.45 59.39 -14.70
CA PRO A 633 -10.99 58.05 -14.89
C PRO A 633 -12.04 57.64 -13.83
N PRO A 634 -13.01 56.75 -14.15
CA PRO A 634 -13.98 56.29 -13.17
C PRO A 634 -13.31 55.41 -12.11
N TRP A 635 -13.86 55.41 -10.91
CA TRP A 635 -13.32 54.65 -9.78
C TRP A 635 -14.42 54.08 -8.89
N LEU A 636 -14.09 53.02 -8.17
CA LEU A 636 -14.94 52.47 -7.11
C LEU A 636 -14.11 52.20 -5.85
N VAL A 637 -14.77 52.25 -4.70
CA VAL A 637 -14.18 52.00 -3.38
C VAL A 637 -14.95 50.91 -2.68
N MET A 638 -14.24 49.93 -2.15
CA MET A 638 -14.80 48.78 -1.45
C MET A 638 -14.08 48.53 -0.13
N THR A 639 -14.71 47.77 0.75
CA THR A 639 -14.08 47.30 1.99
C THR A 639 -12.89 46.38 1.67
N PRO A 640 -11.81 46.42 2.46
CA PRO A 640 -10.74 45.44 2.33
C PRO A 640 -11.28 44.04 2.67
N ILE A 641 -10.73 43.02 2.00
CA ILE A 641 -11.00 41.62 2.35
C ILE A 641 -10.09 41.31 3.54
N VAL A 642 -10.65 41.26 4.75
CA VAL A 642 -9.91 41.01 5.99
C VAL A 642 -10.67 40.02 6.87
N ASP A 643 -9.94 39.27 7.68
CA ASP A 643 -10.55 38.39 8.68
C ASP A 643 -10.89 39.17 9.94
N ALA A 644 -12.16 39.16 10.35
CA ALA A 644 -12.62 39.88 11.54
C ALA A 644 -11.96 39.39 12.85
N GLY A 645 -11.40 38.16 12.88
CA GLY A 645 -10.68 37.62 14.03
C GLY A 645 -9.17 37.87 14.03
N ALA A 646 -8.62 38.36 12.92
CA ALA A 646 -7.18 38.63 12.74
C ALA A 646 -6.99 39.73 11.68
N PRO A 647 -7.30 41.00 11.99
CA PRO A 647 -7.32 42.09 11.01
C PRO A 647 -5.95 42.38 10.36
N ASP A 648 -4.85 41.99 11.01
CA ASP A 648 -3.48 42.16 10.52
C ASP A 648 -2.99 40.97 9.66
N ALA A 649 -3.77 39.88 9.54
CA ALA A 649 -3.40 38.71 8.76
C ALA A 649 -3.91 38.84 7.31
N GLN A 650 -3.05 38.57 6.34
CA GLN A 650 -3.41 38.59 4.93
C GLN A 650 -4.43 37.48 4.61
N PRO A 651 -5.57 37.77 3.95
CA PRO A 651 -6.55 36.76 3.60
C PRO A 651 -5.95 35.75 2.62
N THR A 652 -6.09 34.46 2.90
CA THR A 652 -5.47 33.40 2.10
C THR A 652 -6.33 33.08 0.88
N ARG A 653 -5.71 33.02 -0.30
CA ARG A 653 -6.42 32.57 -1.52
C ARG A 653 -6.51 31.06 -1.57
N LEU A 654 -7.56 30.55 -2.20
CA LEU A 654 -7.75 29.10 -2.37
C LEU A 654 -6.56 28.45 -3.11
N VAL A 655 -5.97 29.14 -4.10
CA VAL A 655 -4.75 28.70 -4.81
C VAL A 655 -3.52 28.60 -3.89
N GLU A 656 -3.38 29.48 -2.89
CA GLU A 656 -2.27 29.45 -1.95
C GLU A 656 -2.39 28.26 -1.00
N ILE A 657 -3.63 27.93 -0.58
CA ILE A 657 -3.93 26.73 0.22
C ILE A 657 -3.54 25.48 -0.57
N PHE A 658 -3.95 25.39 -1.84
CA PHE A 658 -3.57 24.26 -2.70
C PHE A 658 -2.06 24.17 -2.94
N THR A 659 -1.39 25.30 -3.19
CA THR A 659 0.06 25.34 -3.41
C THR A 659 0.84 24.90 -2.17
N ARG A 660 0.38 25.33 -0.99
CA ARG A 660 0.98 24.93 0.29
C ARG A 660 0.74 23.46 0.59
N ALA A 661 -0.49 22.97 0.43
CA ALA A 661 -0.86 21.57 0.61
C ALA A 661 -0.04 20.64 -0.30
N LEU A 662 0.20 21.06 -1.55
CA LEU A 662 1.05 20.35 -2.51
C LEU A 662 2.52 20.35 -2.10
N THR A 663 3.03 21.47 -1.57
CA THR A 663 4.41 21.60 -1.12
C THR A 663 4.68 20.75 0.13
N ASP A 664 3.72 20.70 1.04
CA ASP A 664 3.81 20.00 2.33
C ASP A 664 3.37 18.51 2.21
N GLY A 665 2.82 18.09 1.07
CA GLY A 665 2.40 16.71 0.82
C GLY A 665 1.18 16.27 1.64
N THR A 666 0.24 17.20 1.90
CA THR A 666 -0.92 16.95 2.77
C THR A 666 -2.23 17.43 2.13
N ALA A 667 -3.38 16.97 2.65
CA ALA A 667 -4.67 17.38 2.11
C ALA A 667 -4.93 18.88 2.38
N PRO A 668 -5.49 19.64 1.40
CA PRO A 668 -5.75 21.07 1.58
C PRO A 668 -6.82 21.36 2.62
N PHE A 669 -7.76 20.44 2.81
CA PHE A 669 -8.82 20.49 3.81
C PHE A 669 -9.08 19.09 4.38
N ASP A 670 -9.62 19.04 5.60
CA ASP A 670 -10.31 17.83 6.08
C ASP A 670 -11.70 17.69 5.41
N ILE A 671 -12.41 16.57 5.67
CA ILE A 671 -13.70 16.29 5.03
C ILE A 671 -14.74 17.36 5.35
N LEU A 672 -14.77 17.88 6.59
CA LEU A 672 -15.77 18.86 7.04
C LEU A 672 -15.45 20.26 6.52
N GLN A 673 -14.21 20.69 6.62
CA GLN A 673 -13.72 21.97 6.08
C GLN A 673 -13.88 22.00 4.56
N GLY A 674 -13.55 20.91 3.87
CA GLY A 674 -13.73 20.78 2.42
C GLY A 674 -15.20 20.92 2.02
N LEU A 675 -16.13 20.31 2.78
CA LEU A 675 -17.57 20.47 2.57
C LEU A 675 -18.08 21.88 2.87
N LEU A 676 -17.56 22.54 3.91
CA LEU A 676 -17.94 23.91 4.28
C LEU A 676 -17.50 24.91 3.22
N VAL A 677 -16.24 24.85 2.78
CA VAL A 677 -15.70 25.71 1.71
C VAL A 677 -16.48 25.48 0.42
N SER A 678 -16.75 24.22 0.07
CA SER A 678 -17.59 23.83 -1.06
C SER A 678 -19.00 24.42 -0.99
N CYS A 679 -19.63 24.32 0.19
CA CYS A 679 -20.99 24.82 0.43
C CYS A 679 -21.05 26.35 0.34
N TYR A 680 -20.08 27.06 0.91
CA TYR A 680 -20.04 28.52 0.82
C TYR A 680 -19.76 29.01 -0.60
N LEU A 681 -18.89 28.33 -1.34
CA LEU A 681 -18.63 28.64 -2.74
C LEU A 681 -19.86 28.43 -3.63
N ALA A 682 -20.58 27.32 -3.46
CA ALA A 682 -21.82 27.07 -4.19
C ALA A 682 -22.91 28.12 -3.88
N ASN A 683 -23.04 28.55 -2.61
CA ASN A 683 -23.95 29.62 -2.21
C ASN A 683 -23.55 30.97 -2.81
N ALA A 684 -22.26 31.30 -2.87
CA ALA A 684 -21.77 32.51 -3.50
C ALA A 684 -22.13 32.58 -4.99
N VAL A 685 -21.92 31.48 -5.73
CA VAL A 685 -22.27 31.38 -7.16
C VAL A 685 -23.79 31.45 -7.36
N ALA A 686 -24.58 30.76 -6.52
CA ALA A 686 -26.03 30.83 -6.57
C ALA A 686 -26.56 32.25 -6.33
N LEU A 687 -25.97 32.98 -5.38
CA LEU A 687 -26.34 34.36 -5.09
C LEU A 687 -26.02 35.30 -6.25
N CYS A 688 -24.88 35.12 -6.92
CA CYS A 688 -24.55 35.84 -8.15
C CYS A 688 -25.63 35.61 -9.22
N HIS A 689 -25.99 34.34 -9.48
CA HIS A 689 -26.99 33.99 -10.51
C HIS A 689 -28.37 34.58 -10.23
N VAL A 690 -28.80 34.58 -8.96
CA VAL A 690 -30.07 35.19 -8.53
C VAL A 690 -30.09 36.70 -8.76
N ASN A 691 -28.95 37.37 -8.59
CA ASN A 691 -28.80 38.81 -8.82
C ASN A 691 -28.47 39.18 -10.29
N GLY A 692 -28.55 38.21 -11.21
CA GLY A 692 -28.26 38.44 -12.63
C GLY A 692 -26.77 38.59 -12.95
N ILE A 693 -25.88 38.20 -12.04
CA ILE A 693 -24.42 38.30 -12.16
C ILE A 693 -23.84 36.95 -12.57
N VAL A 694 -22.98 36.95 -13.58
CA VAL A 694 -22.29 35.76 -14.08
C VAL A 694 -20.81 36.08 -14.23
N PRO A 695 -19.94 35.68 -13.28
CA PRO A 695 -18.50 35.89 -13.37
C PRO A 695 -17.90 35.27 -14.64
N ALA A 696 -16.98 35.97 -15.30
CA ALA A 696 -16.28 35.45 -16.47
C ALA A 696 -15.12 34.51 -16.09
N THR A 697 -14.54 34.72 -14.90
CA THR A 697 -13.48 33.89 -14.34
C THR A 697 -13.90 33.42 -12.94
N LEU A 698 -14.03 32.11 -12.76
CA LEU A 698 -14.25 31.46 -11.47
C LEU A 698 -13.17 30.39 -11.29
N ASP A 699 -12.05 30.77 -10.72
CA ASP A 699 -10.91 29.89 -10.46
C ASP A 699 -10.38 30.04 -9.02
N ALA A 700 -9.40 29.23 -8.65
CA ALA A 700 -8.85 29.24 -7.29
C ALA A 700 -8.10 30.54 -6.91
N ASP A 701 -7.73 31.39 -7.88
CA ASP A 701 -7.09 32.69 -7.61
C ASP A 701 -8.13 33.79 -7.30
N SER A 702 -9.34 33.64 -7.84
CA SER A 702 -10.49 34.52 -7.59
C SER A 702 -11.23 34.26 -6.28
N VAL A 703 -10.88 33.22 -5.51
CA VAL A 703 -11.59 32.84 -4.27
C VAL A 703 -10.70 33.03 -3.04
N TYR A 704 -11.17 33.85 -2.10
CA TYR A 704 -10.55 34.04 -0.79
C TYR A 704 -11.24 33.17 0.27
N VAL A 705 -10.46 32.48 1.10
CA VAL A 705 -10.97 31.66 2.22
C VAL A 705 -10.71 32.41 3.51
N LEU A 706 -11.78 32.77 4.22
CA LEU A 706 -11.75 33.43 5.52
C LEU A 706 -12.17 32.43 6.61
N ARG A 707 -11.91 32.76 7.88
CA ARG A 707 -12.20 31.89 9.03
C ARG A 707 -13.60 31.29 9.06
N ARG A 708 -14.61 32.00 8.55
CA ARG A 708 -16.03 31.59 8.62
C ARG A 708 -16.79 31.62 7.30
N THR A 709 -16.14 31.97 6.18
CA THR A 709 -16.81 32.09 4.87
C THR A 709 -15.79 32.10 3.73
N VAL A 710 -16.26 32.07 2.49
CA VAL A 710 -15.47 32.44 1.30
C VAL A 710 -15.88 33.83 0.79
N VAL A 711 -14.99 34.50 0.06
CA VAL A 711 -15.26 35.77 -0.62
C VAL A 711 -14.76 35.68 -2.05
N LEU A 712 -15.61 36.02 -3.02
CA LEU A 712 -15.26 36.15 -4.42
C LEU A 712 -14.53 37.48 -4.63
N GLY A 713 -13.33 37.39 -5.17
CA GLY A 713 -12.51 38.53 -5.61
C GLY A 713 -12.62 38.75 -7.11
N ASP A 714 -12.31 39.99 -7.52
CA ASP A 714 -12.22 40.41 -8.93
C ASP A 714 -13.51 40.19 -9.75
N LEU A 715 -14.58 40.89 -9.37
CA LEU A 715 -15.86 40.91 -10.10
C LEU A 715 -15.86 41.92 -11.26
N SER A 716 -14.68 42.38 -11.67
CA SER A 716 -14.51 43.36 -12.74
C SER A 716 -14.80 42.81 -14.14
N ASP A 717 -14.73 41.49 -14.30
CA ASP A 717 -15.04 40.78 -15.54
C ASP A 717 -16.23 39.85 -15.30
N CYS A 718 -17.45 40.39 -15.32
CA CYS A 718 -18.68 39.62 -15.21
C CYS A 718 -19.76 40.11 -16.18
N ALA A 719 -20.71 39.24 -16.52
CA ALA A 719 -21.92 39.65 -17.20
C ALA A 719 -22.99 40.02 -16.16
N VAL A 720 -23.65 41.17 -16.35
CA VAL A 720 -24.77 41.63 -15.52
C VAL A 720 -26.00 41.72 -16.40
N ASP A 721 -27.06 40.99 -16.04
CA ASP A 721 -28.30 40.86 -16.81
C ASP A 721 -28.08 40.48 -18.29
N GLY A 722 -27.06 39.66 -18.55
CA GLY A 722 -26.68 39.18 -19.89
C GLY A 722 -25.80 40.15 -20.70
N MET A 723 -25.52 41.34 -20.17
CA MET A 723 -24.60 42.31 -20.79
C MET A 723 -23.17 42.04 -20.31
N TYR A 724 -22.26 41.76 -21.25
CA TYR A 724 -20.85 41.50 -21.00
C TYR A 724 -19.97 42.48 -21.78
N LEU A 725 -19.08 43.20 -21.08
CA LEU A 725 -18.20 44.23 -21.65
C LEU A 725 -16.76 43.73 -21.90
N GLY A 726 -16.44 42.48 -21.55
CA GLY A 726 -15.12 41.89 -21.76
C GLY A 726 -14.87 41.39 -23.18
N SER A 727 -13.63 41.00 -23.48
CA SER A 727 -13.23 40.44 -24.78
C SER A 727 -13.50 38.93 -24.82
N GLY A 728 -14.47 38.46 -25.61
CA GLY A 728 -14.74 37.03 -25.80
C GLY A 728 -16.23 36.69 -25.86
N ALA A 729 -16.56 35.41 -25.75
CA ALA A 729 -17.94 34.98 -25.56
C ALA A 729 -18.45 35.43 -24.18
N ALA A 730 -19.73 35.81 -24.09
CA ALA A 730 -20.34 36.17 -22.82
C ALA A 730 -20.38 34.94 -21.90
N PRO A 731 -19.96 35.06 -20.62
CA PRO A 731 -20.00 33.93 -19.70
C PRO A 731 -21.44 33.52 -19.42
N THR A 732 -21.67 32.22 -19.31
CA THR A 732 -23.00 31.65 -19.04
C THR A 732 -23.11 31.14 -17.59
N ARG A 733 -24.34 30.92 -17.13
CA ARG A 733 -24.55 30.33 -15.79
C ARG A 733 -24.01 28.91 -15.73
N GLU A 734 -24.15 28.19 -16.84
CA GLU A 734 -23.70 26.83 -17.06
C GLU A 734 -22.17 26.74 -17.02
N ASP A 735 -21.44 27.74 -17.53
CA ASP A 735 -19.97 27.81 -17.44
C ASP A 735 -19.51 28.02 -16.00
N ASN A 736 -20.22 28.85 -15.23
CA ASN A 736 -19.94 29.01 -13.79
C ASN A 736 -20.21 27.73 -13.00
N VAL A 737 -21.26 26.97 -13.34
CA VAL A 737 -21.54 25.67 -12.69
C VAL A 737 -20.45 24.66 -13.03
N ARG A 738 -19.93 24.67 -14.26
CA ARG A 738 -18.78 23.83 -14.63
C ARG A 738 -17.53 24.18 -13.84
N ALA A 739 -17.18 25.46 -13.78
CA ALA A 739 -16.04 25.94 -13.00
C ALA A 739 -16.18 25.63 -11.50
N LEU A 740 -17.40 25.75 -10.96
CA LEU A 740 -17.73 25.29 -9.60
C LEU A 740 -17.47 23.79 -9.45
N GLY A 741 -17.92 22.95 -10.38
CA GLY A 741 -17.67 21.50 -10.37
C GLY A 741 -16.18 21.14 -10.38
N GLU A 742 -15.38 21.82 -11.20
CA GLU A 742 -13.93 21.66 -11.27
C GLU A 742 -13.26 22.06 -9.93
N LEU A 743 -13.68 23.17 -9.32
CA LEU A 743 -13.19 23.59 -7.99
C LEU A 743 -13.60 22.61 -6.88
N LEU A 744 -14.84 22.11 -6.89
CA LEU A 744 -15.33 21.11 -5.92
C LEU A 744 -14.53 19.81 -6.02
N GLN A 745 -14.18 19.39 -7.23
CA GLN A 745 -13.34 18.22 -7.50
C GLN A 745 -11.94 18.41 -6.89
N VAL A 746 -11.34 19.59 -7.02
CA VAL A 746 -10.02 19.91 -6.42
C VAL A 746 -10.10 20.02 -4.89
N ILE A 747 -11.10 20.70 -4.34
CA ILE A 747 -11.30 20.87 -2.88
C ILE A 747 -11.46 19.52 -2.18
N SER A 748 -12.16 18.59 -2.83
CA SER A 748 -12.41 17.24 -2.30
C SER A 748 -11.30 16.24 -2.63
N SER A 749 -10.24 16.66 -3.30
CA SER A 749 -9.10 15.81 -3.62
C SER A 749 -8.00 15.93 -2.58
N LYS A 750 -7.36 14.82 -2.22
CA LYS A 750 -6.17 14.86 -1.36
C LYS A 750 -4.97 15.27 -2.24
N ALA A 751 -4.29 16.35 -1.89
CA ALA A 751 -3.12 16.78 -2.67
C ALA A 751 -2.09 15.64 -2.74
N GLY A 752 -1.77 15.20 -3.95
CA GLY A 752 -0.82 14.12 -4.21
C GLY A 752 -1.36 12.69 -4.09
N TRP A 753 -2.69 12.48 -4.01
CA TRP A 753 -3.30 11.15 -4.11
C TRP A 753 -4.23 11.12 -5.31
N ASP A 754 -4.05 10.18 -6.23
CA ASP A 754 -5.10 9.76 -7.16
C ASP A 754 -5.39 8.27 -6.97
N MET A 755 -6.67 7.91 -6.83
CA MET A 755 -7.13 6.55 -6.57
C MET A 755 -7.67 5.94 -7.87
N PRO A 756 -7.12 4.83 -8.37
CA PRO A 756 -7.56 4.24 -9.64
C PRO A 756 -8.93 3.55 -9.50
N GLY A 757 -9.82 3.81 -10.47
CA GLY A 757 -11.10 3.10 -10.65
C GLY A 757 -12.38 3.89 -10.32
N LEU A 758 -12.27 5.17 -9.95
CA LEU A 758 -13.41 6.07 -9.73
C LEU A 758 -13.25 7.32 -10.62
N PRO A 759 -14.35 8.03 -10.97
CA PRO A 759 -14.28 9.23 -11.79
C PRO A 759 -13.29 10.21 -11.17
N GLU A 760 -12.46 10.87 -11.99
CA GLU A 760 -11.36 11.76 -11.58
C GLU A 760 -11.68 12.56 -10.31
N GLY A 761 -10.74 12.59 -9.35
CA GLY A 761 -10.84 13.41 -8.14
C GLY A 761 -11.90 13.02 -7.09
N MET A 762 -12.04 13.85 -6.06
CA MET A 762 -12.97 13.69 -4.92
C MET A 762 -12.63 12.59 -3.90
N HIS A 763 -11.36 12.37 -3.56
CA HIS A 763 -10.90 11.35 -2.58
C HIS A 763 -11.48 11.49 -1.18
N LEU A 764 -11.89 12.70 -0.78
CA LEU A 764 -12.57 12.97 0.49
C LEU A 764 -14.05 12.54 0.48
N TRP A 765 -14.65 12.39 -0.71
CA TRP A 765 -16.07 12.05 -0.90
C TRP A 765 -16.24 10.70 -1.61
N GLN A 766 -15.52 9.67 -1.16
CA GLN A 766 -15.53 8.32 -1.75
C GLN A 766 -16.44 7.35 -0.99
N GLY A 767 -17.11 6.44 -1.71
CA GLY A 767 -18.01 5.41 -1.18
C GLY A 767 -19.50 5.70 -1.44
N ASP A 768 -20.35 4.69 -1.23
CA ASP A 768 -21.79 4.72 -1.56
C ASP A 768 -22.56 5.86 -0.89
N THR A 769 -22.11 6.32 0.28
CA THR A 769 -22.72 7.46 0.98
C THR A 769 -22.57 8.77 0.23
N TRP A 770 -21.52 8.92 -0.56
CA TRP A 770 -21.17 10.15 -1.30
C TRP A 770 -21.55 10.08 -2.77
N GLU A 771 -22.09 8.95 -3.21
CA GLU A 771 -22.44 8.70 -4.61
C GLU A 771 -23.40 9.75 -5.17
N GLN A 772 -24.38 10.22 -4.39
CA GLN A 772 -25.27 11.30 -4.82
C GLN A 772 -24.53 12.64 -4.98
N LEU A 773 -23.61 12.96 -4.07
CA LEU A 773 -22.80 14.18 -4.17
C LEU A 773 -21.81 14.10 -5.34
N ARG A 774 -21.13 12.98 -5.54
CA ARG A 774 -20.20 12.77 -6.67
C ARG A 774 -20.92 12.84 -8.01
N ARG A 775 -22.08 12.18 -8.16
CA ARG A 775 -22.88 12.31 -9.38
C ARG A 775 -23.30 13.75 -9.63
N LEU A 776 -23.63 14.50 -8.58
CA LEU A 776 -23.96 15.92 -8.72
C LEU A 776 -22.76 16.72 -9.23
N VAL A 777 -21.57 16.52 -8.64
CA VAL A 777 -20.33 17.19 -9.07
C VAL A 777 -19.96 16.81 -10.51
N LEU A 778 -20.10 15.54 -10.89
CA LEU A 778 -19.87 15.09 -12.27
C LEU A 778 -20.87 15.70 -13.26
N ARG A 779 -22.14 15.86 -12.86
CA ARG A 779 -23.14 16.60 -13.66
C ARG A 779 -22.80 18.08 -13.79
N CYS A 780 -22.12 18.69 -12.82
CA CYS A 780 -21.65 20.07 -12.96
C CYS A 780 -20.63 20.21 -14.09
N ILE A 781 -19.73 19.24 -14.27
CA ILE A 781 -18.69 19.24 -15.31
C ILE A 781 -19.11 18.57 -16.62
N ASP A 782 -20.40 18.26 -16.79
CA ASP A 782 -20.92 17.58 -17.97
C ASP A 782 -20.62 18.39 -19.26
N PRO A 783 -20.16 17.74 -20.34
CA PRO A 783 -19.90 18.41 -21.61
C PRO A 783 -21.15 19.08 -22.19
N ASP A 784 -22.37 18.60 -21.89
CA ASP A 784 -23.64 19.22 -22.27
C ASP A 784 -24.10 20.26 -21.21
N PRO A 785 -24.13 21.57 -21.53
CA PRO A 785 -24.60 22.60 -20.61
C PRO A 785 -26.01 22.39 -20.07
N ALA A 786 -26.90 21.74 -20.84
CA ALA A 786 -28.29 21.51 -20.45
C ALA A 786 -28.45 20.47 -19.33
N GLN A 787 -27.45 19.63 -19.08
CA GLN A 787 -27.46 18.60 -18.04
C GLN A 787 -26.96 19.11 -16.67
N ARG A 788 -26.33 20.29 -16.67
CA ARG A 788 -25.71 20.88 -15.48
C ARG A 788 -26.79 21.37 -14.50
N PRO A 789 -26.69 21.06 -13.20
CA PRO A 789 -27.65 21.50 -12.19
C PRO A 789 -27.53 23.01 -11.92
N ALA A 790 -28.53 23.61 -11.27
CA ALA A 790 -28.41 24.98 -10.79
C ALA A 790 -27.44 25.04 -9.58
N ALA A 791 -26.69 26.15 -9.44
CA ALA A 791 -25.77 26.33 -8.31
C ALA A 791 -26.46 26.24 -6.93
N SER A 792 -27.75 26.62 -6.85
CA SER A 792 -28.58 26.46 -5.65
C SER A 792 -28.84 25.00 -5.28
N GLU A 793 -29.02 24.12 -6.26
CA GLU A 793 -29.20 22.67 -6.03
C GLU A 793 -27.90 22.04 -5.51
N VAL A 794 -26.75 22.52 -6.02
CA VAL A 794 -25.42 22.12 -5.56
C VAL A 794 -25.21 22.54 -4.10
N ALA A 795 -25.56 23.78 -3.76
CA ALA A 795 -25.48 24.30 -2.39
C ALA A 795 -26.38 23.51 -1.41
N GLU A 796 -27.62 23.18 -1.81
CA GLU A 796 -28.56 22.43 -0.98
C GLU A 796 -28.08 20.98 -0.72
N MET A 797 -27.51 20.32 -1.73
CA MET A 797 -26.92 18.99 -1.55
C MET A 797 -25.73 19.06 -0.59
N LEU A 798 -24.82 20.01 -0.78
CA LEU A 798 -23.64 20.19 0.08
C LEU A 798 -24.06 20.48 1.53
N ALA A 799 -25.07 21.31 1.76
CA ALA A 799 -25.60 21.59 3.10
C ALA A 799 -26.12 20.34 3.82
N ARG A 800 -26.81 19.43 3.10
CA ARG A 800 -27.25 18.13 3.65
C ARG A 800 -26.06 17.25 4.06
N TYR A 801 -24.99 17.24 3.26
CA TYR A 801 -23.77 16.51 3.58
C TYR A 801 -22.96 17.16 4.71
N VAL A 802 -22.93 18.49 4.84
CA VAL A 802 -22.38 19.18 6.01
C VAL A 802 -23.13 18.76 7.27
N ALA A 803 -24.46 18.81 7.28
CA ALA A 803 -25.26 18.41 8.45
C ALA A 803 -25.05 16.93 8.81
N ARG A 804 -25.03 16.04 7.81
CA ARG A 804 -24.74 14.61 8.01
C ARG A 804 -23.34 14.35 8.55
N THR A 805 -22.34 15.02 8.01
CA THR A 805 -20.93 14.84 8.42
C THR A 805 -20.69 15.45 9.80
N ARG A 806 -21.37 16.55 10.15
CA ARG A 806 -21.42 17.07 11.51
C ARG A 806 -22.05 16.08 12.49
N LEU A 807 -23.11 15.36 12.13
CA LEU A 807 -23.65 14.30 13.00
C LEU A 807 -22.70 13.10 13.18
N GLN A 808 -21.73 12.93 12.26
CA GLN A 808 -20.73 11.86 12.31
C GLN A 808 -19.42 12.28 13.02
N LEU A 809 -18.98 13.53 12.85
CA LEU A 809 -17.76 14.11 13.44
C LEU A 809 -18.04 14.86 14.75
N GLY A 810 -19.18 15.55 14.81
CA GLY A 810 -19.77 16.20 15.96
C GLY A 810 -20.76 15.27 16.63
N GLY A 811 -20.21 14.37 17.44
CA GLY A 811 -20.88 14.08 18.69
C GLY A 811 -20.32 15.00 19.76
N PRO A 812 -21.09 15.96 20.31
CA PRO A 812 -21.29 15.85 21.74
C PRO A 812 -21.60 14.38 22.01
N ARG A 813 -20.95 13.75 23.00
CA ARG A 813 -21.56 12.57 23.63
C ARG A 813 -23.03 12.94 23.79
N SER A 814 -23.94 12.23 23.11
CA SER A 814 -25.35 12.33 23.44
C SER A 814 -25.40 12.27 24.97
N PRO A 815 -25.99 13.28 25.64
CA PRO A 815 -26.03 13.31 27.08
C PRO A 815 -26.73 12.02 27.47
N THR A 816 -25.96 11.09 28.03
CA THR A 816 -26.34 9.68 28.17
C THR A 816 -26.90 9.10 26.86
N VAL A 817 -26.13 8.26 26.15
CA VAL A 817 -26.75 7.03 25.65
C VAL A 817 -27.27 6.35 26.91
N GLN A 818 -28.51 6.67 27.29
CA GLN A 818 -29.36 5.75 27.99
C GLN A 818 -29.11 4.44 27.29
N GLU A 819 -28.54 3.51 28.05
CA GLU A 819 -28.21 2.15 27.67
C GLU A 819 -29.24 1.63 26.68
N SER A 820 -29.02 1.87 25.38
CA SER A 820 -29.76 1.20 24.33
C SER A 820 -29.03 -0.12 24.13
N ARG A 821 -28.83 -0.84 25.24
CA ARG A 821 -28.62 -2.27 25.18
C ARG A 821 -29.80 -2.76 24.37
N VAL A 822 -29.54 -3.39 23.22
CA VAL A 822 -30.52 -4.25 22.58
C VAL A 822 -31.20 -5.01 23.71
N GLU A 823 -32.52 -4.80 23.84
CA GLU A 823 -33.30 -5.29 24.98
C GLU A 823 -32.95 -6.76 25.19
N LEU A 824 -32.69 -7.15 26.44
CA LEU A 824 -32.33 -8.53 26.74
C LEU A 824 -33.53 -9.41 26.42
N VAL A 825 -33.53 -10.00 25.21
CA VAL A 825 -34.62 -10.85 24.74
C VAL A 825 -34.48 -12.22 25.40
N PRO A 826 -35.51 -12.73 26.10
CA PRO A 826 -35.48 -14.05 26.68
C PRO A 826 -35.22 -15.12 25.61
N LEU A 827 -34.27 -16.01 25.88
CA LEU A 827 -33.98 -17.13 24.97
C LEU A 827 -35.18 -18.08 24.89
N THR A 828 -35.64 -18.32 23.67
CA THR A 828 -36.64 -19.31 23.30
C THR A 828 -36.03 -20.23 22.24
N PRO A 829 -35.05 -21.07 22.61
CA PRO A 829 -34.35 -21.90 21.65
C PRO A 829 -35.35 -22.87 20.99
N PRO A 830 -35.19 -23.16 19.68
CA PRO A 830 -36.02 -24.12 18.99
C PRO A 830 -35.90 -25.50 19.67
N PRO A 831 -36.97 -26.31 19.68
CA PRO A 831 -36.92 -27.65 20.25
C PRO A 831 -35.80 -28.45 19.57
N ALA A 832 -35.07 -29.24 20.37
CA ALA A 832 -33.95 -30.05 19.90
C ALA A 832 -34.39 -30.89 18.69
N VAL A 833 -33.95 -30.51 17.50
CA VAL A 833 -34.26 -31.24 16.27
C VAL A 833 -33.61 -32.61 16.38
N ALA A 834 -34.38 -33.67 16.11
CA ALA A 834 -33.96 -35.09 16.16
C ALA A 834 -32.90 -35.48 15.11
N SER A 835 -32.02 -34.56 14.72
CA SER A 835 -30.99 -34.74 13.70
C SER A 835 -29.65 -35.06 14.37
N GLY A 836 -29.36 -36.35 14.53
CA GLY A 836 -28.04 -36.89 14.87
C GLY A 836 -27.58 -36.62 16.31
N THR A 837 -26.99 -37.64 16.95
CA THR A 837 -26.25 -37.43 18.21
C THR A 837 -25.07 -36.49 17.91
N PRO A 838 -24.93 -35.34 18.59
CA PRO A 838 -23.79 -34.46 18.37
C PRO A 838 -22.47 -35.21 18.60
N PRO A 839 -21.39 -34.86 17.86
CA PRO A 839 -20.12 -35.55 17.96
C PRO A 839 -19.59 -35.53 19.39
N ALA A 840 -19.23 -36.69 19.92
CA ALA A 840 -18.73 -36.82 21.28
C ALA A 840 -17.36 -36.12 21.42
N LEU A 841 -17.25 -35.20 22.38
CA LEU A 841 -15.99 -34.54 22.70
C LEU A 841 -14.99 -35.54 23.27
N ARG A 842 -13.76 -35.54 22.74
CA ARG A 842 -12.66 -36.36 23.28
C ARG A 842 -12.11 -35.74 24.55
N LEU A 843 -12.58 -36.22 25.70
CA LEU A 843 -12.09 -35.79 27.01
C LEU A 843 -10.88 -36.64 27.49
N PRO A 844 -10.11 -36.15 28.47
CA PRO A 844 -9.12 -36.95 29.17
C PRO A 844 -9.72 -38.26 29.70
N ARG A 845 -9.02 -39.39 29.54
CA ARG A 845 -9.59 -40.72 29.82
C ARG A 845 -9.75 -41.05 31.30
N PHE A 846 -8.87 -40.53 32.18
CA PHE A 846 -8.82 -40.90 33.60
C PHE A 846 -8.44 -39.72 34.51
N GLY A 847 -8.66 -39.89 35.82
CA GLY A 847 -8.09 -39.03 36.86
C GLY A 847 -8.84 -37.72 37.15
N ALA A 848 -8.19 -36.81 37.87
CA ALA A 848 -8.75 -35.51 38.24
C ALA A 848 -9.08 -34.63 37.01
N ALA A 849 -8.28 -34.71 35.94
CA ALA A 849 -8.51 -33.97 34.71
C ALA A 849 -9.82 -34.36 33.99
N ARG A 850 -10.22 -35.64 34.06
CA ARG A 850 -11.51 -36.09 33.53
C ARG A 850 -12.68 -35.53 34.34
N ARG A 851 -12.62 -35.65 35.67
CA ARG A 851 -13.67 -35.13 36.58
C ARG A 851 -13.84 -33.62 36.42
N GLU A 852 -12.74 -32.89 36.30
CA GLU A 852 -12.77 -31.45 36.05
C GLU A 852 -13.37 -31.12 34.68
N ALA A 853 -13.02 -31.88 33.64
CA ALA A 853 -13.62 -31.69 32.31
C ALA A 853 -15.13 -32.00 32.31
N GLU A 854 -15.57 -33.08 32.97
CA GLU A 854 -16.98 -33.41 33.14
C GLU A 854 -17.72 -32.32 33.93
N ALA A 855 -17.14 -31.81 35.02
CA ALA A 855 -17.71 -30.71 35.79
C ALA A 855 -17.82 -29.40 34.98
N ARG A 856 -16.87 -29.10 34.09
CA ARG A 856 -16.97 -27.98 33.14
C ARG A 856 -18.12 -28.18 32.15
N LEU A 857 -18.28 -29.39 31.62
CA LEU A 857 -19.39 -29.69 30.71
C LEU A 857 -20.75 -29.50 31.38
N GLU A 858 -20.89 -29.88 32.66
CA GLU A 858 -22.13 -29.62 33.42
C GLU A 858 -22.41 -28.11 33.57
N ARG A 859 -21.39 -27.31 33.92
CA ARG A 859 -21.54 -25.85 33.98
C ARG A 859 -21.89 -25.24 32.62
N LEU A 860 -21.31 -25.77 31.54
CA LEU A 860 -21.61 -25.32 30.19
C LEU A 860 -23.05 -25.63 29.74
N ARG A 861 -23.72 -26.60 30.37
CA ARG A 861 -25.12 -26.97 30.10
C ARG A 861 -26.14 -26.14 30.87
N GLU A 862 -25.71 -25.30 31.80
CA GLU A 862 -26.63 -24.44 32.54
C GLU A 862 -27.42 -23.54 31.57
N PRO A 863 -28.76 -23.45 31.72
CA PRO A 863 -29.59 -22.61 30.84
C PRO A 863 -29.17 -21.15 30.90
N LEU A 864 -29.05 -20.52 29.73
CA LEU A 864 -28.78 -19.09 29.64
C LEU A 864 -30.10 -18.32 29.54
N PRO A 865 -30.27 -17.21 30.29
CA PRO A 865 -31.50 -16.42 30.22
C PRO A 865 -31.59 -15.60 28.92
N HIS A 866 -30.45 -15.19 28.36
CA HIS A 866 -30.35 -14.33 27.18
C HIS A 866 -29.16 -14.75 26.30
N SER A 867 -29.20 -14.37 25.01
CA SER A 867 -28.12 -14.63 24.06
C SER A 867 -26.81 -13.94 24.45
N ARG A 868 -25.69 -14.62 24.23
CA ARG A 868 -24.33 -14.11 24.50
C ARG A 868 -23.60 -13.76 23.22
N ARG A 869 -23.05 -12.55 23.15
CA ARG A 869 -22.37 -12.02 21.96
C ARG A 869 -20.86 -12.02 22.16
N LEU A 870 -20.18 -12.89 21.44
CA LEU A 870 -18.73 -13.06 21.50
C LEU A 870 -18.11 -12.50 20.22
N THR A 871 -17.10 -11.64 20.35
CA THR A 871 -16.39 -11.11 19.18
C THR A 871 -14.96 -11.60 19.17
N LEU A 872 -14.53 -12.17 18.04
CA LEU A 872 -13.19 -12.70 17.85
C LEU A 872 -12.38 -11.77 16.94
N VAL A 873 -11.25 -11.26 17.47
CA VAL A 873 -10.31 -10.37 16.77
C VAL A 873 -8.93 -11.02 16.74
N GLY A 874 -8.21 -10.87 15.64
CA GLY A 874 -6.84 -11.34 15.50
C GLY A 874 -5.85 -10.23 15.81
N ALA A 875 -4.85 -10.50 16.65
CA ALA A 875 -3.76 -9.55 16.90
C ALA A 875 -2.88 -9.34 15.65
N TYR A 876 -2.80 -10.36 14.78
CA TYR A 876 -2.06 -10.31 13.53
C TYR A 876 -2.57 -11.40 12.56
N HIS A 877 -2.06 -11.40 11.33
CA HIS A 877 -2.34 -12.46 10.35
C HIS A 877 -1.99 -13.84 10.92
N TYR A 878 -2.76 -14.85 10.53
CA TYR A 878 -2.57 -16.24 10.96
C TYR A 878 -2.61 -16.47 12.48
N SER A 879 -3.25 -15.58 13.24
CA SER A 879 -3.43 -15.71 14.69
C SER A 879 -4.39 -16.84 15.13
N GLY A 880 -4.91 -17.64 14.20
CA GLY A 880 -5.87 -18.71 14.49
C GLY A 880 -7.29 -18.22 14.81
N ARG A 881 -7.63 -16.97 14.48
CA ARG A 881 -8.93 -16.33 14.76
C ARG A 881 -10.14 -17.11 14.22
N ALA A 882 -10.20 -17.33 12.90
CA ALA A 882 -11.30 -18.05 12.27
C ALA A 882 -11.39 -19.51 12.77
N THR A 883 -10.24 -20.19 12.94
CA THR A 883 -10.18 -21.52 13.55
C THR A 883 -10.76 -21.52 14.96
N THR A 884 -10.42 -20.51 15.78
CA THR A 884 -10.94 -20.34 17.14
C THR A 884 -12.45 -20.15 17.11
N THR A 885 -12.97 -19.32 16.20
CA THR A 885 -14.41 -19.10 16.01
C THR A 885 -15.13 -20.42 15.73
N MET A 886 -14.63 -21.19 14.76
CA MET A 886 -15.25 -22.44 14.32
C MET A 886 -15.22 -23.53 15.38
N VAL A 887 -14.09 -23.68 16.08
CA VAL A 887 -13.93 -24.71 17.13
C VAL A 887 -14.71 -24.34 18.38
N LEU A 888 -14.62 -23.09 18.85
CA LEU A 888 -15.35 -22.61 20.03
C LEU A 888 -16.87 -22.73 19.82
N GLY A 889 -17.37 -22.25 18.67
CA GLY A 889 -18.79 -22.35 18.33
C GLY A 889 -19.26 -23.82 18.26
N SER A 890 -18.43 -24.70 17.72
CA SER A 890 -18.75 -26.13 17.64
C SER A 890 -18.75 -26.83 19.01
N VAL A 891 -17.85 -26.46 19.92
CA VAL A 891 -17.87 -26.95 21.30
C VAL A 891 -19.12 -26.47 22.02
N LEU A 892 -19.46 -25.19 21.93
CA LEU A 892 -20.66 -24.63 22.57
C LEU A 892 -21.94 -25.33 22.07
N ALA A 893 -22.09 -25.48 20.75
CA ALA A 893 -23.23 -26.15 20.15
C ALA A 893 -23.34 -27.63 20.57
N ALA A 894 -22.22 -28.37 20.53
CA ALA A 894 -22.22 -29.80 20.82
C ALA A 894 -22.50 -30.11 22.31
N VAL A 895 -22.01 -29.27 23.22
CA VAL A 895 -22.20 -29.48 24.67
C VAL A 895 -23.61 -29.13 25.13
N ARG A 896 -24.15 -28.02 24.60
CA ARG A 896 -25.45 -27.48 25.00
C ARG A 896 -26.62 -28.14 24.28
N GLY A 897 -26.42 -28.64 23.06
CA GLY A 897 -27.51 -29.15 22.23
C GLY A 897 -28.47 -28.06 21.73
N GLU A 898 -28.09 -26.79 21.88
CA GLU A 898 -28.80 -25.60 21.44
C GLU A 898 -28.12 -25.02 20.18
N PRO A 899 -28.84 -24.28 19.31
CA PRO A 899 -28.22 -23.64 18.16
C PRO A 899 -27.30 -22.50 18.59
N VAL A 900 -26.10 -22.49 18.01
CA VAL A 900 -25.10 -21.43 18.13
C VAL A 900 -24.88 -20.85 16.74
N LEU A 901 -24.77 -19.53 16.63
CA LEU A 901 -24.52 -18.83 15.37
C LEU A 901 -23.08 -18.32 15.34
N ALA A 902 -22.38 -18.49 14.23
CA ALA A 902 -21.14 -17.79 13.92
C ALA A 902 -21.28 -17.08 12.57
N PHE A 903 -20.79 -15.85 12.46
CA PHE A 903 -20.78 -15.14 11.18
C PHE A 903 -19.60 -14.19 11.01
N ASP A 904 -19.25 -13.90 9.75
CA ASP A 904 -18.22 -12.92 9.40
C ASP A 904 -18.70 -11.50 9.74
N GLY A 905 -18.04 -10.86 10.70
CA GLY A 905 -18.47 -9.58 11.29
C GLY A 905 -18.11 -8.33 10.51
N SER A 906 -17.21 -8.41 9.55
CA SER A 906 -16.79 -7.27 8.72
C SER A 906 -17.73 -7.07 7.53
N ALA A 907 -17.81 -5.83 7.05
CA ALA A 907 -18.60 -5.45 5.88
C ALA A 907 -18.00 -5.92 4.55
N SER A 908 -16.70 -6.23 4.52
CA SER A 908 -15.93 -6.42 3.29
C SER A 908 -15.02 -7.64 3.28
N GLU A 909 -14.79 -8.26 4.43
CA GLU A 909 -13.82 -9.37 4.60
C GLU A 909 -14.43 -10.48 5.45
N GLY A 910 -14.13 -11.74 5.08
CA GLY A 910 -14.56 -12.92 5.82
C GLY A 910 -13.57 -14.05 5.68
N ALA A 911 -13.57 -14.97 6.66
CA ALA A 911 -12.65 -16.10 6.70
C ALA A 911 -13.32 -17.45 7.03
N LEU A 912 -14.59 -17.43 7.43
CA LEU A 912 -15.29 -18.65 7.85
C LEU A 912 -15.61 -19.59 6.67
N ASP A 913 -15.66 -19.07 5.44
CA ASP A 913 -15.93 -19.84 4.21
C ASP A 913 -15.02 -21.04 4.03
N ALA A 914 -13.74 -20.89 4.40
CA ALA A 914 -12.70 -21.91 4.23
C ALA A 914 -12.97 -23.20 5.03
N PHE A 915 -13.90 -23.16 5.99
CA PHE A 915 -14.25 -24.29 6.85
C PHE A 915 -15.56 -24.98 6.45
N LEU A 916 -16.20 -24.56 5.35
CA LEU A 916 -17.51 -25.05 4.92
C LEU A 916 -17.38 -25.82 3.59
N THR A 917 -17.86 -27.06 3.56
CA THR A 917 -17.84 -27.89 2.33
C THR A 917 -19.09 -27.71 1.49
N ASP A 918 -20.29 -27.79 2.09
CA ASP A 918 -21.59 -27.64 1.41
C ASP A 918 -22.31 -26.38 1.91
N ARG A 919 -21.73 -25.22 1.60
CA ARG A 919 -22.19 -23.96 2.20
C ARG A 919 -23.50 -23.42 1.62
N ASN A 920 -24.26 -22.76 2.47
CA ASN A 920 -25.33 -21.87 2.07
C ASN A 920 -24.76 -20.63 1.34
N PRO A 921 -25.34 -20.19 0.21
CA PRO A 921 -24.86 -19.01 -0.49
C PRO A 921 -25.19 -17.67 0.20
N ALA A 922 -26.05 -17.67 1.22
CA ALA A 922 -26.49 -16.47 1.92
C ALA A 922 -25.38 -15.84 2.78
N VAL A 923 -25.38 -14.51 2.84
CA VAL A 923 -24.45 -13.69 3.64
C VAL A 923 -25.18 -12.95 4.76
N VAL A 924 -24.44 -12.26 5.64
CA VAL A 924 -25.00 -11.55 6.82
C VAL A 924 -26.09 -10.56 6.43
N ARG A 925 -25.93 -9.86 5.30
CA ARG A 925 -26.94 -8.95 4.76
C ARG A 925 -28.25 -9.66 4.38
N ASP A 926 -28.20 -10.91 3.93
CA ASP A 926 -29.41 -11.67 3.61
C ASP A 926 -30.21 -12.04 4.85
N LEU A 927 -29.53 -12.21 6.00
CA LEU A 927 -30.19 -12.34 7.29
C LEU A 927 -30.80 -10.99 7.69
N ALA A 928 -30.03 -9.91 7.60
CA ALA A 928 -30.51 -8.56 7.91
C ALA A 928 -31.73 -8.15 7.07
N ALA A 929 -31.86 -8.65 5.84
CA ALA A 929 -32.98 -8.37 4.96
C ALA A 929 -34.27 -9.16 5.27
N LEU A 930 -34.25 -10.10 6.23
CA LEU A 930 -35.43 -10.86 6.60
C LEU A 930 -36.49 -9.93 7.25
N PRO A 931 -37.80 -10.12 6.95
CA PRO A 931 -38.85 -9.31 7.55
C PRO A 931 -38.98 -9.60 9.06
N PRO A 932 -38.94 -8.58 9.94
CA PRO A 932 -39.01 -8.76 11.39
C PRO A 932 -40.44 -8.98 11.93
N PRO A 933 -40.63 -9.84 12.95
CA PRO A 933 -39.67 -10.82 13.47
C PRO A 933 -39.62 -12.07 12.58
N PRO A 934 -38.43 -12.51 12.10
CA PRO A 934 -38.32 -13.75 11.35
C PRO A 934 -38.47 -14.96 12.28
N SER A 935 -39.06 -16.06 11.77
CA SER A 935 -39.03 -17.35 12.47
C SER A 935 -37.64 -17.97 12.40
N TYR A 936 -37.29 -18.82 13.38
CA TYR A 936 -36.04 -19.59 13.38
C TYR A 936 -35.81 -20.35 12.07
N GLU A 937 -36.84 -20.98 11.50
CA GLU A 937 -36.73 -21.70 10.22
C GLU A 937 -36.29 -20.82 9.05
N LYS A 938 -36.72 -19.55 9.03
CA LYS A 938 -36.30 -18.59 7.99
C LYS A 938 -34.83 -18.18 8.15
N ILE A 939 -34.37 -18.01 9.39
CA ILE A 939 -32.96 -17.72 9.67
C ILE A 939 -32.12 -18.94 9.29
N ARG A 940 -32.49 -20.14 9.76
CA ARG A 940 -31.79 -21.40 9.48
C ARG A 940 -31.73 -21.75 8.00
N ALA A 941 -32.72 -21.37 7.20
CA ALA A 941 -32.67 -21.51 5.74
C ALA A 941 -31.53 -20.69 5.08
N ARG A 942 -30.91 -19.76 5.81
CA ARG A 942 -29.79 -18.91 5.37
C ARG A 942 -28.47 -19.25 6.05
N THR A 943 -28.43 -20.27 6.90
CA THR A 943 -27.19 -20.70 7.58
C THR A 943 -26.67 -22.02 7.00
N THR A 944 -25.38 -22.26 7.18
CA THR A 944 -24.76 -23.58 6.96
C THR A 944 -24.64 -24.27 8.31
N ARG A 945 -25.32 -25.41 8.51
CA ARG A 945 -25.30 -26.14 9.78
C ARG A 945 -24.25 -27.25 9.76
N LEU A 946 -23.31 -27.20 10.69
CA LEU A 946 -22.27 -28.22 10.88
C LEU A 946 -22.79 -29.41 11.70
N PRO A 947 -22.11 -30.58 11.65
CA PRO A 947 -22.46 -31.74 12.47
C PRO A 947 -22.45 -31.48 13.99
N SER A 948 -21.69 -30.50 14.46
CA SER A 948 -21.67 -30.06 15.86
C SER A 948 -22.94 -29.34 16.31
N GLY A 949 -23.78 -28.91 15.36
CA GLY A 949 -24.93 -28.05 15.61
C GLY A 949 -24.66 -26.55 15.43
N LEU A 950 -23.39 -26.15 15.22
CA LEU A 950 -23.01 -24.77 14.89
C LEU A 950 -23.62 -24.37 13.53
N GLU A 951 -24.29 -23.23 13.50
CA GLU A 951 -24.79 -22.59 12.30
C GLU A 951 -23.87 -21.44 11.89
N VAL A 952 -23.47 -21.41 10.62
CA VAL A 952 -22.47 -20.46 10.09
C VAL A 952 -23.02 -19.66 8.92
N VAL A 953 -22.80 -18.34 8.95
CA VAL A 953 -23.04 -17.43 7.82
C VAL A 953 -21.71 -16.81 7.42
N ALA A 954 -21.20 -17.19 6.25
CA ALA A 954 -19.90 -16.74 5.78
C ALA A 954 -20.05 -15.87 4.52
N HIS A 955 -19.20 -14.85 4.40
CA HIS A 955 -18.92 -14.21 3.14
C HIS A 955 -18.23 -15.22 2.20
N ARG A 956 -18.41 -15.10 0.88
CA ARG A 956 -17.66 -15.94 -0.07
C ARG A 956 -16.17 -15.58 0.00
N ALA A 957 -15.27 -16.51 -0.33
CA ALA A 957 -13.86 -16.16 -0.52
C ALA A 957 -13.69 -14.97 -1.50
N GLY A 958 -13.03 -13.90 -1.05
CA GLY A 958 -12.81 -12.65 -1.80
C GLY A 958 -13.05 -11.38 -0.96
N HIS A 959 -12.70 -10.22 -1.51
CA HIS A 959 -12.99 -8.91 -0.92
C HIS A 959 -14.34 -8.37 -1.46
N PHE A 960 -15.21 -7.90 -0.57
CA PHE A 960 -16.51 -7.31 -0.92
C PHE A 960 -16.46 -5.79 -0.80
N SER A 961 -17.30 -5.09 -1.58
CA SER A 961 -17.47 -3.64 -1.48
C SER A 961 -17.89 -3.26 -0.04
N PRO A 962 -17.28 -2.22 0.57
CA PRO A 962 -17.65 -1.78 1.91
C PRO A 962 -19.14 -1.44 2.00
N ASN A 963 -19.87 -2.14 2.88
CA ASN A 963 -21.30 -1.94 3.06
C ASN A 963 -21.60 -0.74 3.99
N PRO A 964 -22.15 0.38 3.49
CA PRO A 964 -22.45 1.56 4.31
C PRO A 964 -23.59 1.34 5.32
N ALA A 965 -24.42 0.31 5.13
CA ALA A 965 -25.50 -0.06 6.04
C ALA A 965 -25.06 -1.07 7.11
N HIS A 966 -23.77 -1.45 7.13
CA HIS A 966 -23.23 -2.49 8.03
C HIS A 966 -23.64 -2.30 9.50
N GLN A 967 -23.55 -1.09 10.04
CA GLN A 967 -23.95 -0.82 11.43
C GLN A 967 -25.42 -1.15 11.71
N GLN A 968 -26.31 -0.80 10.78
CA GLN A 968 -27.74 -1.07 10.90
C GLN A 968 -28.02 -2.56 10.69
N GLU A 969 -27.42 -3.17 9.67
CA GLU A 969 -27.57 -4.59 9.37
C GLU A 969 -27.07 -5.48 10.51
N TYR A 970 -25.90 -5.17 11.07
CA TYR A 970 -25.31 -5.89 12.19
C TYR A 970 -26.23 -5.84 13.42
N THR A 971 -26.72 -4.65 13.76
CA THR A 971 -27.67 -4.48 14.88
C THR A 971 -28.97 -5.25 14.62
N HIS A 972 -29.44 -5.26 13.37
CA HIS A 972 -30.66 -5.97 12.98
C HIS A 972 -30.50 -7.50 13.08
N VAL A 973 -29.37 -8.04 12.60
CA VAL A 973 -29.05 -9.47 12.71
C VAL A 973 -28.98 -9.89 14.18
N LEU A 974 -28.36 -9.10 15.04
CA LEU A 974 -28.33 -9.37 16.47
C LEU A 974 -29.74 -9.40 17.08
N ALA A 975 -30.59 -8.43 16.76
CA ALA A 975 -31.97 -8.39 17.25
C ALA A 975 -32.81 -9.58 16.77
N GLN A 976 -32.67 -9.97 15.50
CA GLN A 976 -33.40 -11.10 14.91
C GLN A 976 -32.98 -12.47 15.45
N THR A 977 -31.70 -12.61 15.81
CA THR A 977 -31.12 -13.89 16.26
C THR A 977 -31.17 -14.07 17.77
N ALA A 978 -31.26 -12.97 18.53
CA ALA A 978 -31.30 -12.96 20.00
C ALA A 978 -32.31 -13.94 20.65
N PRO A 979 -33.54 -14.14 20.12
CA PRO A 979 -34.49 -15.07 20.72
C PRO A 979 -34.09 -16.55 20.57
N TYR A 980 -33.29 -16.91 19.56
CA TYR A 980 -33.14 -18.30 19.13
C TYR A 980 -31.77 -18.91 19.41
N TYR A 981 -30.70 -18.10 19.37
CA TYR A 981 -29.32 -18.58 19.48
C TYR A 981 -28.73 -18.22 20.84
N SER A 982 -28.29 -19.22 21.61
CA SER A 982 -27.72 -18.97 22.95
C SER A 982 -26.36 -18.27 22.88
N PHE A 983 -25.62 -18.46 21.79
CA PHE A 983 -24.41 -17.74 21.46
C PHE A 983 -24.42 -17.23 20.03
N VAL A 984 -23.90 -16.01 19.86
CA VAL A 984 -23.61 -15.38 18.58
C VAL A 984 -22.13 -15.00 18.56
N LEU A 985 -21.37 -15.62 17.66
CA LEU A 985 -19.94 -15.40 17.47
C LEU A 985 -19.71 -14.53 16.24
N THR A 986 -19.16 -13.34 16.45
CA THR A 986 -18.77 -12.40 15.41
C THR A 986 -17.29 -12.56 15.08
N ASP A 987 -16.98 -13.02 13.87
CA ASP A 987 -15.63 -13.24 13.36
C ASP A 987 -15.12 -11.95 12.67
N TRP A 988 -14.34 -11.12 13.36
CA TRP A 988 -13.80 -9.87 12.80
C TRP A 988 -12.50 -10.09 12.01
N ALA A 989 -12.59 -10.23 10.69
CA ALA A 989 -11.45 -10.54 9.82
C ALA A 989 -10.37 -9.46 9.71
N PRO A 990 -10.72 -8.16 9.58
CA PRO A 990 -9.72 -7.10 9.46
C PRO A 990 -8.83 -7.00 10.69
N LEU A 991 -7.52 -6.77 10.49
CA LEU A 991 -6.61 -6.51 11.61
C LEU A 991 -6.82 -5.14 12.24
N ARG A 992 -7.37 -4.18 11.49
CA ARG A 992 -7.66 -2.83 11.98
C ARG A 992 -9.08 -2.83 12.56
N LEU A 993 -9.19 -2.28 13.76
CA LEU A 993 -10.47 -1.90 14.36
C LEU A 993 -10.74 -0.46 13.92
N ASP A 994 -11.44 -0.30 12.81
CA ASP A 994 -11.86 1.01 12.28
C ASP A 994 -13.28 1.37 12.76
N GLY A 995 -13.88 2.42 12.21
CA GLY A 995 -15.22 2.86 12.61
C GLY A 995 -16.31 1.79 12.45
N ALA A 996 -16.14 0.80 11.56
CA ALA A 996 -17.08 -0.30 11.41
C ALA A 996 -16.93 -1.36 12.52
N ALA A 997 -15.76 -1.42 13.18
CA ALA A 997 -15.58 -2.27 14.36
C ALA A 997 -16.28 -1.71 15.60
N GLU A 998 -16.50 -0.40 15.68
CA GLU A 998 -17.08 0.26 16.86
C GLU A 998 -18.47 -0.29 17.21
N VAL A 999 -19.38 -0.43 16.23
CA VAL A 999 -20.70 -1.04 16.43
C VAL A 999 -20.59 -2.49 16.90
N VAL A 1000 -19.64 -3.25 16.36
CA VAL A 1000 -19.41 -4.65 16.75
C VAL A 1000 -18.97 -4.71 18.20
N LEU A 1001 -17.99 -3.87 18.59
CA LEU A 1001 -17.46 -3.77 19.93
C LEU A 1001 -18.51 -3.29 20.94
N ASP A 1002 -19.37 -2.35 20.57
CA ASP A 1002 -20.46 -1.83 21.43
C ASP A 1002 -21.49 -2.90 21.78
N HIS A 1003 -21.69 -3.87 20.90
CA HIS A 1003 -22.60 -4.99 21.11
C HIS A 1003 -21.87 -6.26 21.57
N THR A 1004 -20.58 -6.19 21.88
CA THR A 1004 -19.80 -7.35 22.34
C THR A 1004 -19.95 -7.53 23.84
N ASP A 1005 -20.41 -8.71 24.29
CA ASP A 1005 -20.44 -9.04 25.72
C ASP A 1005 -19.06 -9.51 26.21
N ARG A 1006 -18.33 -10.25 25.37
CA ARG A 1006 -16.98 -10.74 25.65
C ARG A 1006 -16.10 -10.69 24.40
N LEU A 1007 -14.99 -9.96 24.48
CA LEU A 1007 -13.97 -9.91 23.43
C LEU A 1007 -13.02 -11.10 23.58
N ILE A 1008 -12.71 -11.77 22.47
CA ILE A 1008 -11.71 -12.83 22.38
C ILE A 1008 -10.62 -12.38 21.41
N LEU A 1009 -9.40 -12.18 21.92
CA LEU A 1009 -8.25 -11.77 21.14
C LEU A 1009 -7.36 -12.99 20.85
N CYS A 1010 -7.24 -13.34 19.57
CA CYS A 1010 -6.41 -14.45 19.12
C CYS A 1010 -5.01 -13.97 18.76
N CYS A 1011 -3.96 -14.67 19.20
CA CYS A 1011 -2.57 -14.38 18.84
C CYS A 1011 -1.71 -15.66 18.83
N GLY A 1012 -0.54 -15.60 18.20
CA GLY A 1012 0.46 -16.66 18.28
C GLY A 1012 1.38 -16.53 19.49
N THR A 1013 2.33 -17.45 19.63
CA THR A 1013 3.28 -17.55 20.76
C THR A 1013 4.49 -16.62 20.65
N ALA A 1014 4.75 -16.02 19.48
CA ALA A 1014 5.91 -15.17 19.27
C ALA A 1014 5.78 -13.79 19.94
N GLU A 1015 6.91 -13.15 20.27
CA GLU A 1015 6.92 -11.86 20.98
C GLU A 1015 6.26 -10.72 20.18
N TRP A 1016 6.42 -10.71 18.85
CA TRP A 1016 5.78 -9.71 18.00
C TRP A 1016 4.24 -9.86 17.96
N PHE A 1017 3.69 -11.06 18.18
CA PHE A 1017 2.24 -11.26 18.36
C PHE A 1017 1.76 -10.63 19.66
N LEU A 1018 2.56 -10.71 20.74
CA LEU A 1018 2.26 -10.05 22.01
C LEU A 1018 2.23 -8.53 21.85
N ASP A 1019 3.21 -7.95 21.16
CA ASP A 1019 3.20 -6.50 20.90
C ASP A 1019 1.97 -6.06 20.10
N ALA A 1020 1.56 -6.85 19.12
CA ALA A 1020 0.35 -6.58 18.35
C ALA A 1020 -0.92 -6.71 19.19
N ALA A 1021 -0.98 -7.70 20.08
CA ALA A 1021 -2.09 -7.87 21.02
C ALA A 1021 -2.19 -6.71 22.03
N VAL A 1022 -1.05 -6.23 22.54
CA VAL A 1022 -0.98 -5.05 23.43
C VAL A 1022 -1.53 -3.82 22.72
N ARG A 1023 -1.13 -3.56 21.47
CA ARG A 1023 -1.64 -2.44 20.67
C ARG A 1023 -3.16 -2.52 20.47
N THR A 1024 -3.67 -3.71 20.17
CA THR A 1024 -5.10 -3.95 19.96
C THR A 1024 -5.92 -3.65 21.22
N LEU A 1025 -5.52 -4.19 22.38
CA LEU A 1025 -6.23 -3.89 23.64
C LEU A 1025 -6.07 -2.44 24.07
N THR A 1026 -4.93 -1.81 23.80
CA THR A 1026 -4.70 -0.38 24.08
C THR A 1026 -5.67 0.48 23.28
N TYR A 1027 -5.90 0.15 22.01
CA TYR A 1027 -6.90 0.82 21.19
C TYR A 1027 -8.32 0.68 21.75
N VAL A 1028 -8.73 -0.54 22.14
CA VAL A 1028 -10.05 -0.79 22.74
C VAL A 1028 -10.24 0.01 24.05
N ARG A 1029 -9.18 0.18 24.84
CA ARG A 1029 -9.19 1.04 26.04
C ARG A 1029 -9.33 2.52 25.69
N ALA A 1030 -8.53 2.98 24.73
CA ALA A 1030 -8.51 4.38 24.27
C ALA A 1030 -9.86 4.82 23.69
N THR A 1031 -10.64 3.91 23.12
CA THR A 1031 -12.00 4.17 22.62
C THR A 1031 -13.09 4.07 23.69
N GLY A 1032 -12.72 4.06 24.98
CA GLY A 1032 -13.64 4.10 26.12
C GLY A 1032 -14.18 2.74 26.57
N ARG A 1033 -13.72 1.63 26.00
CA ARG A 1033 -14.21 0.27 26.29
C ARG A 1033 -13.30 -0.48 27.27
N GLU A 1034 -12.85 0.22 28.32
CA GLU A 1034 -11.94 -0.31 29.35
C GLU A 1034 -12.48 -1.60 29.98
N ARG A 1035 -13.79 -1.66 30.27
CA ARG A 1035 -14.41 -2.87 30.83
C ARG A 1035 -14.33 -4.05 29.86
N LEU A 1036 -14.52 -3.82 28.55
CA LEU A 1036 -14.43 -4.86 27.54
C LEU A 1036 -12.98 -5.36 27.39
N ALA A 1037 -12.01 -4.44 27.31
CA ALA A 1037 -10.59 -4.78 27.20
C ALA A 1037 -10.07 -5.55 28.42
N ARG A 1038 -10.41 -5.12 29.64
CA ARG A 1038 -10.04 -5.80 30.90
C ARG A 1038 -10.69 -7.18 31.05
N ARG A 1039 -11.81 -7.41 30.38
CA ARG A 1039 -12.55 -8.68 30.39
C ARG A 1039 -12.24 -9.57 29.19
N ALA A 1040 -11.34 -9.14 28.30
CA ALA A 1040 -11.00 -9.86 27.10
C ALA A 1040 -10.32 -11.20 27.42
N LEU A 1041 -10.73 -12.25 26.72
CA LEU A 1041 -10.05 -13.54 26.75
C LEU A 1041 -8.96 -13.54 25.69
N VAL A 1042 -7.75 -13.97 26.02
CA VAL A 1042 -6.62 -13.99 25.09
C VAL A 1042 -6.29 -15.43 24.76
N VAL A 1043 -6.53 -15.81 23.50
CA VAL A 1043 -6.27 -17.15 22.99
C VAL A 1043 -4.91 -17.16 22.31
N VAL A 1044 -3.95 -17.84 22.93
CA VAL A 1044 -2.59 -17.98 22.41
C VAL A 1044 -2.45 -19.34 21.75
N THR A 1045 -2.28 -19.37 20.43
CA THR A 1045 -2.23 -20.62 19.66
C THR A 1045 -0.80 -20.94 19.24
N ASP A 1046 -0.36 -22.17 19.53
CA ASP A 1046 0.88 -22.71 18.98
C ASP A 1046 0.65 -23.26 17.57
N VAL A 1047 1.17 -22.54 16.58
CA VAL A 1047 0.99 -22.83 15.15
C VAL A 1047 2.12 -23.66 14.54
N ASP A 1048 3.30 -23.66 15.17
CA ASP A 1048 4.52 -24.23 14.58
C ASP A 1048 4.87 -25.61 15.15
N GLY A 1049 4.29 -26.01 16.29
CA GLY A 1049 4.46 -27.34 16.90
C GLY A 1049 5.88 -27.68 17.37
N GLY A 1050 6.88 -26.86 17.02
CA GLY A 1050 8.29 -27.00 17.41
C GLY A 1050 8.72 -26.08 18.56
N SER A 1051 7.89 -25.09 18.91
CA SER A 1051 8.15 -24.18 20.03
C SER A 1051 7.35 -24.61 21.25
N GLY A 1052 7.86 -25.59 22.01
CA GLY A 1052 7.49 -25.74 23.43
C GLY A 1052 7.98 -24.56 24.28
N ARG A 1053 7.90 -23.33 23.75
CA ARG A 1053 8.29 -22.11 24.43
C ARG A 1053 7.16 -21.75 25.38
N ASP A 1054 7.50 -21.67 26.66
CA ASP A 1054 6.63 -21.07 27.66
C ASP A 1054 6.31 -19.63 27.28
N LEU A 1055 5.10 -19.18 27.61
CA LEU A 1055 4.71 -17.80 27.39
C LEU A 1055 5.70 -16.86 28.11
N PRO A 1056 6.09 -15.73 27.49
CA PRO A 1056 6.97 -14.75 28.13
C PRO A 1056 6.52 -14.37 29.54
N ASP A 1057 7.46 -14.22 30.47
CA ASP A 1057 7.15 -13.79 31.83
C ASP A 1057 6.37 -12.46 31.83
N GLY A 1058 5.25 -12.42 32.55
CA GLY A 1058 4.40 -11.24 32.61
C GLY A 1058 3.53 -10.99 31.37
N PHE A 1059 3.33 -11.99 30.49
CA PHE A 1059 2.44 -11.91 29.31
C PHE A 1059 1.08 -11.25 29.62
N ALA A 1060 0.35 -11.79 30.62
CA ALA A 1060 -0.94 -11.26 31.04
C ALA A 1060 -0.83 -9.83 31.62
N ARG A 1061 0.26 -9.53 32.33
CA ARG A 1061 0.53 -8.21 32.90
C ARG A 1061 0.73 -7.15 31.82
N ARG A 1062 1.48 -7.47 30.75
CA ARG A 1062 1.69 -6.56 29.60
C ARG A 1062 0.38 -6.25 28.88
N LEU A 1063 -0.51 -7.24 28.77
CA LEU A 1063 -1.84 -7.08 28.18
C LEU A 1063 -2.85 -6.40 29.13
N GLN A 1064 -2.52 -6.28 30.41
CA GLN A 1064 -3.38 -5.80 31.49
C GLN A 1064 -4.69 -6.59 31.58
N VAL A 1065 -4.57 -7.93 31.54
CA VAL A 1065 -5.66 -8.90 31.71
C VAL A 1065 -5.32 -9.87 32.85
N ASP A 1066 -6.32 -10.54 33.41
CA ASP A 1066 -6.09 -11.55 34.44
C ASP A 1066 -5.39 -12.77 33.82
N PRO A 1067 -4.38 -13.39 34.47
CA PRO A 1067 -3.73 -14.59 33.96
C PRO A 1067 -4.70 -15.74 33.62
N LYS A 1068 -5.84 -15.85 34.31
CA LYS A 1068 -6.87 -16.85 34.03
C LYS A 1068 -7.57 -16.61 32.69
N GLN A 1069 -7.60 -15.38 32.20
CA GLN A 1069 -8.19 -15.01 30.89
C GLN A 1069 -7.29 -15.38 29.71
N VAL A 1070 -6.04 -15.78 29.96
CA VAL A 1070 -5.14 -16.31 28.94
C VAL A 1070 -5.37 -17.82 28.78
N VAL A 1071 -5.62 -18.23 27.54
CA VAL A 1071 -5.93 -19.61 27.16
C VAL A 1071 -4.94 -20.07 26.10
N TYR A 1072 -4.06 -21.00 26.47
CA TYR A 1072 -3.07 -21.56 25.56
C TYR A 1072 -3.63 -22.78 24.82
N VAL A 1073 -3.68 -22.68 23.49
CA VAL A 1073 -4.10 -23.75 22.57
C VAL A 1073 -2.86 -24.46 22.05
N PRO A 1074 -2.65 -25.74 22.40
CA PRO A 1074 -1.49 -26.49 21.92
C PRO A 1074 -1.63 -26.81 20.43
N PHE A 1075 -0.49 -27.05 19.78
CA PHE A 1075 -0.49 -27.47 18.38
C PHE A 1075 -1.29 -28.76 18.15
N ASP A 1076 -2.24 -28.69 17.21
CA ASP A 1076 -3.06 -29.82 16.79
C ASP A 1076 -3.17 -29.85 15.26
N ALA A 1077 -2.50 -30.83 14.63
CA ALA A 1077 -2.49 -30.99 13.19
C ALA A 1077 -3.89 -31.14 12.56
N THR A 1078 -4.90 -31.57 13.36
CA THR A 1078 -6.28 -31.68 12.86
C THR A 1078 -6.89 -30.32 12.51
N LEU A 1079 -6.42 -29.23 13.14
CA LEU A 1079 -6.87 -27.87 12.87
C LEU A 1079 -6.26 -27.27 11.59
N GLN A 1080 -5.25 -27.91 10.99
CA GLN A 1080 -4.67 -27.50 9.71
C GLN A 1080 -5.38 -28.13 8.50
N SER A 1081 -6.24 -29.14 8.71
CA SER A 1081 -6.97 -29.81 7.63
C SER A 1081 -8.23 -29.04 7.24
N SER A 1082 -8.50 -28.93 5.94
CA SER A 1082 -9.80 -28.47 5.41
C SER A 1082 -10.97 -29.39 5.75
N SER A 1083 -10.69 -30.62 6.22
CA SER A 1083 -11.67 -31.63 6.66
C SER A 1083 -11.65 -31.83 8.19
N TRP A 1084 -11.41 -30.76 8.94
CA TRP A 1084 -11.40 -30.81 10.40
C TRP A 1084 -12.75 -31.28 10.97
N ALA A 1085 -12.70 -32.02 12.07
CA ALA A 1085 -13.90 -32.51 12.75
C ALA A 1085 -13.70 -32.50 14.27
N LEU A 1086 -14.74 -32.12 15.00
CA LEU A 1086 -14.69 -31.88 16.44
C LEU A 1086 -14.30 -33.14 17.24
N ASP A 1087 -14.72 -34.32 16.80
CA ASP A 1087 -14.40 -35.61 17.40
C ASP A 1087 -12.98 -36.12 17.11
N ARG A 1088 -12.23 -35.44 16.23
CA ARG A 1088 -10.84 -35.77 15.90
C ARG A 1088 -9.82 -34.97 16.70
N LEU A 1089 -10.23 -33.88 17.35
CA LEU A 1089 -9.34 -33.05 18.16
C LEU A 1089 -8.66 -33.87 19.26
N ARG A 1090 -7.41 -33.52 19.58
CA ARG A 1090 -6.70 -34.14 20.71
C ARG A 1090 -7.40 -33.78 22.02
N PRO A 1091 -7.34 -34.64 23.05
CA PRO A 1091 -7.96 -34.34 24.35
C PRO A 1091 -7.44 -33.06 25.02
N ALA A 1092 -6.17 -32.71 24.81
CA ALA A 1092 -5.59 -31.46 25.31
C ALA A 1092 -6.22 -30.23 24.65
N THR A 1093 -6.28 -30.22 23.30
CA THR A 1093 -6.92 -29.17 22.50
C THR A 1093 -8.41 -29.04 22.87
N THR A 1094 -9.11 -30.17 22.95
CA THR A 1094 -10.53 -30.22 23.36
C THR A 1094 -10.72 -29.64 24.76
N GLY A 1095 -9.90 -30.03 25.73
CA GLY A 1095 -9.94 -29.52 27.09
C GLY A 1095 -9.71 -28.00 27.16
N THR A 1096 -8.79 -27.47 26.34
CA THR A 1096 -8.55 -26.03 26.24
C THR A 1096 -9.78 -25.28 25.70
N PHE A 1097 -10.41 -25.77 24.62
CA PHE A 1097 -11.61 -25.11 24.08
C PHE A 1097 -12.83 -25.25 24.99
N VAL A 1098 -12.97 -26.35 25.74
CA VAL A 1098 -13.97 -26.46 26.82
C VAL A 1098 -13.73 -25.41 27.91
N ARG A 1099 -12.46 -25.19 28.30
CA ARG A 1099 -12.10 -24.12 29.25
C ARG A 1099 -12.40 -22.73 28.67
N LEU A 1100 -12.10 -22.49 27.39
CA LEU A 1100 -12.42 -21.22 26.72
C LEU A 1100 -13.93 -20.97 26.71
N ALA A 1101 -14.73 -21.99 26.38
CA ALA A 1101 -16.19 -21.92 26.41
C ALA A 1101 -16.72 -21.59 27.80
N GLU A 1102 -16.16 -22.21 28.85
CA GLU A 1102 -16.54 -21.93 30.24
C GLU A 1102 -16.25 -20.47 30.61
N LEU A 1103 -15.06 -19.96 30.27
CA LEU A 1103 -14.70 -18.56 30.52
C LEU A 1103 -15.57 -17.58 29.72
N ALA A 1104 -16.01 -17.96 28.53
CA ALA A 1104 -16.93 -17.16 27.72
C ALA A 1104 -18.36 -17.11 28.30
N MET A 1105 -18.74 -18.10 29.14
CA MET A 1105 -20.03 -18.15 29.83
C MET A 1105 -20.09 -17.33 31.11
N GLN A 1106 -18.95 -17.14 31.79
CA GLN A 1106 -18.93 -16.46 33.08
C GLN A 1106 -19.37 -15.00 32.94
N ASP A 1107 -20.33 -14.59 33.75
CA ASP A 1107 -20.55 -13.17 34.06
C ASP A 1107 -19.69 -12.78 35.27
N ASP A 1108 -19.11 -11.58 35.21
CA ASP A 1108 -18.48 -10.95 36.37
C ASP A 1108 -19.43 -9.88 36.91
#